data_AF-A0A1F9PHT9-F1
#
_entry.id   AF-A0A1F9PHT9-F1
#
_cell.length_a   1.000
_cell.length_b   1.000
_cell.length_c   1.000
_cell.angle_alpha   90.00
_cell.angle_beta   90.00
_cell.angle_gamma   90.00
#
_symmetry.space_group_name_H-M   'P 1'
#
loop_
_entity.id
_entity.type
_entity.pdbx_description
1 polymer ?
#
loop_
_entity_poly.entity_id
_entity_poly.type
_entity_poly.pdbx_seq_one_letter_code
_entity_poly.pdbx_strand_id
1 'polypeptide(L)'
;MKRKARQSSGEVLWARADGVLRQLTATSAGLDLELAFDLDGHPAGVLAVVQRLLRRRFNGAAVVLNEYRVAGTALTAHFRVTATAPPSAACCAALERQLARVTAPWGLRVRRGLQRHQGSAGLAIWSELAGGISDDYRGHMHPHFARRDLPVLCAVAAGGGERFALWGPFPSSRGPLYRLQHYAATAVSLNDLLPLLTNLDLTVEAEHDFVFPLPPQPVWLKSFVVRGGAGMLPLAGLREPLLALFGGLRDGRLENDPLNRLLLTCGLPWRQIDIFRGYRNYYFQLGSPFSRQRVDFALIHNPTVALLLFRYFEARFSPAIHDEDLLAREERLLFPLRLELAAALDGVTDVNADRILRTLFNLIDATVRTNYYRRCAGDDYFFAFKIIDLGIIDMPSPRPVCEIYVHAATMEGIHLRGGLVARGGIRWSERPDDFRTEILGLMKTQMAKNVVIVPVGSKGGFVVKGSLPNREEGAQRVEAAYRTLVRGLLDLTDNRVGGRILRPAEVIAYDGDDPYLVVAADKGTATFSDIANAIARDYGFWLDDAFASGGTHGYDHKALAITARGAWECVNAHFRELGRDPDRDNISVVGIGDMSGDVFGNGMLLSPRLRLRAAFDHRHIFLDPDPEPLSAHAERQRLFRLPRSSWDDYDRTLLSNGGGIFPRAAKEIGLSPEVKGWLGCHHDSIDPAGLIRLILCAPVDLLWNGGIGTYVKAASEKHEEVGDRANDAVRVDGGQLRALVVGEGGNLGFTQRGRIEYALAGGRINTDAVDNSGGVDCSDREVNLKIFMQHLMEIGAVSSRGERDRLLAAVSGEVCAAVLADNRAQSLALSLDQRRCRDDLAPFFVLATRLADAGLLDRKGEALPNEAEVRVRPQPLLTRPELAILMAYAKMQLYQGLLDSDLPLHPGTQGFLVDYLPPSLRERFGARMAEHPLARELVATVVANRVVNQGGSALVQSLARTSGVPPVVVVTTYLALDRILVGDSLRQALRSRDGGLTVARTHELLLRLEELLATLVAGSLAAGVELALTERDLTRLRQSSDTLLSSLATTLSPPRYGRCRAAAALLEKGGLPTAAAWRLAALAEAGAELTAGLLAQLAKTADEGRSNR
;
A
#
# COMPACT_ATOMS: atom_id res chain seq x y z
N MET A 1 52.90 72.51 51.91
CA MET A 1 54.26 71.91 51.91
C MET A 1 54.40 71.02 50.69
N LYS A 2 55.44 71.30 49.86
CA LYS A 2 56.23 70.44 48.95
C LYS A 2 55.50 69.26 48.25
N ARG A 3 55.49 69.08 46.92
CA ARG A 3 56.43 69.48 45.86
C ARG A 3 55.75 69.36 44.48
N LYS A 4 55.94 70.38 43.63
CA LYS A 4 55.78 70.36 42.17
C LYS A 4 56.54 69.20 41.52
N ALA A 5 55.94 68.55 40.52
CA ALA A 5 56.65 67.84 39.46
C ALA A 5 55.93 68.00 38.12
N ARG A 6 56.52 68.86 37.27
CA ARG A 6 56.46 68.94 35.80
C ARG A 6 55.10 68.87 35.09
N GLN A 7 54.52 70.06 34.84
CA GLN A 7 53.92 70.35 33.54
C GLN A 7 55.02 70.29 32.48
N SER A 8 55.04 69.25 31.64
CA SER A 8 55.55 69.41 30.28
C SER A 8 54.48 70.20 29.52
N SER A 9 54.73 71.49 29.28
CA SER A 9 53.91 72.34 28.42
C SER A 9 54.03 71.85 26.99
N GLY A 10 53.27 70.82 26.66
CA GLY A 10 53.09 70.39 25.29
C GLY A 10 52.22 71.39 24.53
N GLU A 11 52.51 71.62 23.26
CA GLU A 11 51.69 72.49 22.41
C GLU A 11 50.35 71.80 22.14
N VAL A 12 49.24 72.45 22.50
CA VAL A 12 47.90 71.94 22.19
C VAL A 12 47.66 72.14 20.70
N LEU A 13 47.73 71.05 19.95
CA LEU A 13 47.57 71.07 18.50
C LEU A 13 46.10 71.13 18.07
N TRP A 14 45.21 70.61 18.91
CA TRP A 14 43.78 70.52 18.63
C TRP A 14 43.02 70.28 19.94
N ALA A 15 41.95 71.04 20.19
CA ALA A 15 41.09 70.84 21.36
C ALA A 15 39.63 71.17 21.04
N ARG A 16 38.71 70.36 21.56
CA ARG A 16 37.26 70.56 21.44
C ARG A 16 36.58 69.95 22.66
N ALA A 17 36.05 70.80 23.54
CA ALA A 17 35.46 70.37 24.81
C ALA A 17 34.34 69.32 24.64
N ASP A 18 33.54 69.47 23.58
CA ASP A 18 32.37 68.63 23.29
C ASP A 18 32.66 67.52 22.24
N GLY A 19 33.93 67.36 21.86
CA GLY A 19 34.38 66.35 20.90
C GLY A 19 34.76 65.02 21.57
N VAL A 20 34.71 63.93 20.80
CA VAL A 20 35.19 62.61 21.27
C VAL A 20 36.70 62.63 21.48
N LEU A 21 37.42 63.28 20.57
CA LEU A 21 38.77 63.77 20.88
C LEU A 21 38.52 65.07 21.65
N ARG A 22 39.02 65.17 22.88
CA ARG A 22 38.90 66.40 23.68
C ARG A 22 40.11 67.28 23.50
N GLN A 23 41.29 66.67 23.52
CA GLN A 23 42.54 67.38 23.44
C GLN A 23 43.61 66.49 22.79
N LEU A 24 44.41 67.10 21.92
CA LEU A 24 45.62 66.53 21.33
C LEU A 24 46.77 67.48 21.65
N THR A 25 47.79 66.95 22.33
CA THR A 25 48.94 67.74 22.77
C THR A 25 50.23 67.12 22.22
N ALA A 26 51.07 67.92 21.56
CA ALA A 26 52.42 67.50 21.19
C ALA A 26 53.35 67.55 22.39
N THR A 27 54.09 66.47 22.64
CA THR A 27 55.10 66.40 23.70
C THR A 27 56.44 66.02 23.11
N SER A 28 57.51 66.12 23.91
CA SER A 28 58.86 65.73 23.49
C SER A 28 59.00 64.23 23.17
N ALA A 29 57.99 63.41 23.49
CA ALA A 29 57.98 61.96 23.30
C ALA A 29 56.92 61.47 22.29
N GLY A 30 56.19 62.38 21.63
CA GLY A 30 55.13 62.04 20.67
C GLY A 30 53.87 62.88 20.85
N LEU A 31 52.70 62.27 20.66
CA LEU A 31 51.39 62.91 20.81
C LEU A 31 50.63 62.29 21.99
N ASP A 32 50.09 63.13 22.88
CA ASP A 32 49.17 62.70 23.93
C ASP A 32 47.73 63.09 23.53
N LEU A 33 46.84 62.08 23.47
CA LEU A 33 45.44 62.20 23.06
C LEU A 33 44.54 61.94 24.27
N GLU A 34 43.71 62.92 24.62
CA GLU A 34 42.59 62.74 25.54
C GLU A 34 41.32 62.48 24.75
N LEU A 35 40.69 61.33 25.02
CA LEU A 35 39.43 60.92 24.43
C LEU A 35 38.36 60.84 25.51
N ALA A 36 37.16 61.35 25.23
CA ALA A 36 36.00 61.20 26.11
C ALA A 36 34.79 60.70 25.31
N PHE A 37 34.17 59.61 25.76
CA PHE A 37 33.00 59.04 25.11
C PHE A 37 32.19 58.15 26.05
N ASP A 38 30.97 57.84 25.64
CA ASP A 38 30.04 56.98 26.37
C ASP A 38 30.33 55.48 26.07
N LEU A 39 30.35 54.66 27.10
CA LEU A 39 30.52 53.20 27.07
C LEU A 39 29.21 52.44 26.80
N ASP A 40 28.06 53.11 26.75
CA ASP A 40 26.75 52.49 26.49
C ASP A 40 26.76 51.56 25.25
N GLY A 41 26.62 50.26 25.52
CA GLY A 41 26.61 49.16 24.55
C GLY A 41 27.93 48.92 23.81
N HIS A 42 29.07 49.32 24.37
CA HIS A 42 30.39 48.98 23.82
C HIS A 42 30.91 47.64 24.38
N PRO A 43 31.39 46.72 23.52
CA PRO A 43 31.93 45.44 23.98
C PRO A 43 33.25 45.63 24.76
N ALA A 44 33.60 44.64 25.58
CA ALA A 44 34.93 44.53 26.18
C ALA A 44 36.01 44.66 25.09
N GLY A 45 36.78 45.74 25.11
CA GLY A 45 37.84 46.01 24.12
C GLY A 45 37.63 47.21 23.20
N VAL A 46 36.65 48.10 23.42
CA VAL A 46 36.52 49.37 22.68
C VAL A 46 37.82 50.19 22.67
N LEU A 47 38.55 50.21 23.79
CA LEU A 47 39.86 50.85 23.89
C LEU A 47 40.90 50.22 22.97
N ALA A 48 40.86 48.89 22.76
CA ALA A 48 41.74 48.21 21.82
C ALA A 48 41.36 48.49 20.35
N VAL A 49 40.08 48.73 20.05
CA VAL A 49 39.62 49.19 18.73
C VAL A 49 40.12 50.61 18.47
N VAL A 50 39.98 51.50 19.46
CA VAL A 50 40.52 52.86 19.42
C VAL A 50 42.03 52.83 19.24
N GLN A 51 42.75 52.00 19.99
CA GLN A 51 44.19 51.83 19.87
C GLN A 51 44.61 51.34 18.47
N ARG A 52 43.89 50.37 17.88
CA ARG A 52 44.13 49.92 16.49
C ARG A 52 43.83 51.01 15.46
N LEU A 53 42.76 51.78 15.65
CA LEU A 53 42.42 52.92 14.78
C LEU A 53 43.53 53.97 14.82
N LEU A 54 44.02 54.31 16.02
CA LEU A 54 45.14 55.24 16.20
C LEU A 54 46.40 54.70 15.53
N ARG A 55 46.79 53.43 15.77
CA ARG A 55 47.93 52.79 15.09
C ARG A 55 47.81 52.89 13.57
N ARG A 56 46.63 52.58 13.02
CA ARG A 56 46.40 52.66 11.57
C ARG A 56 46.47 54.08 11.04
N ARG A 57 45.94 55.06 11.79
CA ARG A 57 45.91 56.47 11.37
C ARG A 57 47.30 57.11 11.38
N PHE A 58 48.16 56.66 12.29
CA PHE A 58 49.53 57.12 12.44
C PHE A 58 50.56 56.10 11.90
N ASN A 59 50.22 55.39 10.81
CA ASN A 59 51.13 54.51 10.04
C ASN A 59 51.95 53.49 10.87
N GLY A 60 51.34 52.86 11.88
CA GLY A 60 51.98 51.81 12.67
C GLY A 60 52.77 52.33 13.89
N ALA A 61 52.62 53.60 14.25
CA ALA A 61 53.16 54.19 15.48
C ALA A 61 52.87 53.32 16.73
N ALA A 62 53.78 53.34 17.70
CA ALA A 62 53.51 52.72 18.99
C ALA A 62 52.44 53.55 19.70
N VAL A 63 51.32 52.90 20.02
CA VAL A 63 50.21 53.50 20.76
C VAL A 63 50.08 52.80 22.09
N VAL A 64 50.22 53.56 23.18
CA VAL A 64 50.13 53.08 24.57
C VAL A 64 48.94 53.78 25.23
N LEU A 65 48.08 53.01 25.89
CA LEU A 65 47.06 53.55 26.78
C LEU A 65 47.76 53.87 28.12
N ASN A 66 47.82 55.14 28.50
CA ASN A 66 48.48 55.56 29.75
C ASN A 66 47.55 55.36 30.95
N GLU A 67 46.34 55.92 30.85
CA GLU A 67 45.33 55.87 31.90
C GLU A 67 43.94 55.98 31.29
N TYR A 68 42.95 55.43 31.97
CA TYR A 68 41.54 55.69 31.68
C TYR A 68 40.74 55.72 32.98
N ARG A 69 39.66 56.49 32.98
CA ARG A 69 38.71 56.60 34.08
C ARG A 69 37.31 56.35 33.56
N VAL A 70 36.53 55.58 34.32
CA VAL A 70 35.12 55.31 34.06
C VAL A 70 34.29 55.89 35.20
N ALA A 71 33.28 56.69 34.86
CA ALA A 71 32.32 57.27 35.80
C ALA A 71 30.90 57.13 35.23
N GLY A 72 30.12 56.19 35.77
CA GLY A 72 28.87 55.76 35.13
C GLY A 72 29.17 55.12 33.76
N THR A 73 28.52 55.60 32.71
CA THR A 73 28.81 55.20 31.33
C THR A 73 29.86 56.08 30.65
N ALA A 74 30.27 57.20 31.25
CA ALA A 74 31.29 58.06 30.66
C ALA A 74 32.70 57.48 30.87
N LEU A 75 33.47 57.37 29.79
CA LEU A 75 34.89 57.02 29.81
C LEU A 75 35.74 58.17 29.28
N THR A 76 36.81 58.47 30.02
CA THR A 76 37.92 59.30 29.53
C THR A 76 39.18 58.44 29.46
N ALA A 77 39.86 58.41 28.31
CA ALA A 77 41.11 57.67 28.12
C ALA A 77 42.21 58.55 27.52
N HIS A 78 43.41 58.37 28.04
CA HIS A 78 44.62 59.07 27.60
C HIS A 78 45.53 58.10 26.85
N PHE A 79 45.74 58.35 25.56
CA PHE A 79 46.63 57.57 24.70
C PHE A 79 47.88 58.36 24.34
N ARG A 80 49.05 57.71 24.44
CA ARG A 80 50.30 58.21 23.90
C ARG A 80 50.61 57.54 22.58
N VAL A 81 50.91 58.33 21.56
CA VAL A 81 51.21 57.87 20.20
C VAL A 81 52.59 58.39 19.80
N THR A 82 53.53 57.50 19.43
CA THR A 82 54.83 57.91 18.91
C THR A 82 54.72 58.32 17.44
N ALA A 83 54.49 59.60 17.18
CA ALA A 83 54.42 60.17 15.83
C ALA A 83 55.63 61.06 15.56
N THR A 84 56.16 61.03 14.33
CA THR A 84 57.33 61.80 13.88
C THR A 84 56.99 63.23 13.44
N ALA A 85 55.71 63.55 13.23
CA ALA A 85 55.24 64.89 12.87
C ALA A 85 53.81 65.15 13.43
N PRO A 86 53.48 66.41 13.78
CA PRO A 86 52.14 66.78 14.25
C PRO A 86 51.09 66.62 13.13
N PRO A 87 49.89 66.06 13.41
CA PRO A 87 48.86 65.89 12.41
C PRO A 87 48.26 67.23 11.99
N SER A 88 47.93 67.38 10.70
CA SER A 88 47.23 68.58 10.21
C SER A 88 45.82 68.72 10.81
N ALA A 89 45.27 69.93 10.83
CA ALA A 89 43.91 70.18 11.33
C ALA A 89 42.84 69.33 10.61
N ALA A 90 42.98 69.14 9.29
CA ALA A 90 42.13 68.23 8.51
C ALA A 90 42.28 66.77 8.94
N CYS A 91 43.50 66.35 9.33
CA CYS A 91 43.76 65.03 9.88
C CYS A 91 43.07 64.83 11.24
N CYS A 92 43.14 65.82 12.13
CA CYS A 92 42.46 65.82 13.43
C CYS A 92 40.95 65.77 13.28
N ALA A 93 40.36 66.59 12.40
CA ALA A 93 38.92 66.55 12.12
C ALA A 93 38.47 65.19 11.51
N ALA A 94 39.30 64.58 10.66
CA ALA A 94 39.02 63.25 10.13
C ALA A 94 39.14 62.16 11.20
N LEU A 95 40.14 62.25 12.09
CA LEU A 95 40.34 61.35 13.21
C LEU A 95 39.18 61.48 14.22
N GLU A 96 38.78 62.69 14.57
CA GLU A 96 37.61 62.97 15.43
C GLU A 96 36.34 62.35 14.84
N ARG A 97 36.06 62.52 13.53
CA ARG A 97 34.90 61.87 12.88
C ARG A 97 34.97 60.35 12.92
N GLN A 98 36.15 59.76 12.77
CA GLN A 98 36.34 58.30 12.85
C GLN A 98 36.18 57.79 14.29
N LEU A 99 36.79 58.47 15.26
CA LEU A 99 36.65 58.18 16.68
C LEU A 99 35.17 58.30 17.08
N ALA A 100 34.51 59.42 16.78
CA ALA A 100 33.09 59.63 17.04
C ALA A 100 32.18 58.59 16.38
N ARG A 101 32.59 57.99 15.27
CA ARG A 101 31.85 56.88 14.65
C ARG A 101 32.04 55.56 15.40
N VAL A 102 33.25 55.29 15.90
CA VAL A 102 33.61 54.04 16.58
C VAL A 102 33.13 54.06 18.04
N THR A 103 33.15 55.23 18.68
CA THR A 103 32.78 55.44 20.10
C THR A 103 31.36 55.96 20.29
N ALA A 104 30.60 56.23 19.21
CA ALA A 104 29.19 56.61 19.33
C ALA A 104 28.40 55.57 20.15
N PRO A 105 27.42 56.00 20.97
CA PRO A 105 26.55 55.09 21.71
C PRO A 105 25.90 54.07 20.78
N TRP A 106 25.70 52.86 21.30
CA TRP A 106 25.16 51.74 20.54
C TRP A 106 23.87 52.11 19.78
N GLY A 107 22.91 52.73 20.46
CA GLY A 107 21.62 53.09 19.87
C GLY A 107 21.73 54.09 18.72
N LEU A 108 22.62 55.08 18.85
CA LEU A 108 22.87 56.05 17.78
C LEU A 108 23.49 55.39 16.54
N ARG A 109 24.37 54.40 16.74
CA ARG A 109 25.00 53.63 15.65
C ARG A 109 23.97 52.77 14.93
N VAL A 110 23.06 52.11 15.66
CA VAL A 110 21.98 51.32 15.07
C VAL A 110 20.98 52.20 14.32
N ARG A 111 20.47 53.27 14.94
CA ARG A 111 19.55 54.23 14.31
C ARG A 111 20.11 54.81 13.02
N ARG A 112 21.36 55.32 13.04
CA ARG A 112 22.03 55.84 11.83
C ARG A 112 22.22 54.74 10.78
N GLY A 113 22.48 53.51 11.21
CA GLY A 113 22.59 52.35 10.32
C GLY A 113 21.27 52.05 9.62
N LEU A 114 20.18 51.96 10.36
CA LEU A 114 18.83 51.73 9.82
C LEU A 114 18.42 52.85 8.87
N GLN A 115 18.58 54.11 9.26
CA GLN A 115 18.27 55.27 8.41
C GLN A 115 19.04 55.24 7.09
N ARG A 116 20.34 54.89 7.11
CA ARG A 116 21.17 54.83 5.90
C ARG A 116 20.76 53.73 4.93
N HIS A 117 20.29 52.59 5.43
CA HIS A 117 19.99 51.42 4.61
C HIS A 117 18.51 51.28 4.24
N GLN A 118 17.61 51.83 5.04
CA GLN A 118 16.16 51.66 4.92
C GLN A 118 15.38 52.98 5.00
N GLY A 119 16.07 54.13 5.00
CA GLY A 119 15.43 55.45 4.95
C GLY A 119 14.45 55.70 6.10
N SER A 120 13.26 56.19 5.75
CA SER A 120 12.15 56.45 6.69
C SER A 120 11.63 55.17 7.35
N ALA A 121 11.57 54.05 6.62
CA ALA A 121 11.16 52.76 7.17
C ALA A 121 12.11 52.28 8.29
N GLY A 122 13.41 52.48 8.10
CA GLY A 122 14.41 52.18 9.14
C GLY A 122 14.26 53.04 10.39
N LEU A 123 13.84 54.30 10.23
CA LEU A 123 13.54 55.18 11.37
C LEU A 123 12.24 54.79 12.09
N ALA A 124 11.24 54.30 11.36
CA ALA A 124 10.02 53.76 11.94
C ALA A 124 10.32 52.52 12.80
N ILE A 125 11.09 51.56 12.27
CA ILE A 125 11.57 50.37 13.02
C ILE A 125 12.32 50.78 14.28
N TRP A 126 13.22 51.77 14.19
CA TRP A 126 13.91 52.29 15.37
C TRP A 126 12.94 52.90 16.38
N SER A 127 11.96 53.69 15.94
CA SER A 127 10.97 54.30 16.82
C SER A 127 10.13 53.27 17.56
N GLU A 128 9.81 52.17 16.89
CA GLU A 128 9.01 51.07 17.44
C GLU A 128 9.82 50.24 18.45
N LEU A 129 11.06 49.90 18.13
CA LEU A 129 11.87 48.95 18.92
C LEU A 129 12.76 49.59 19.98
N ALA A 130 13.16 50.86 19.85
CA ALA A 130 14.23 51.43 20.68
C ALA A 130 13.98 51.30 22.19
N GLY A 131 12.73 51.44 22.64
CA GLY A 131 12.35 51.31 24.04
C GLY A 131 12.35 49.87 24.58
N GLY A 132 12.28 48.87 23.69
CA GLY A 132 12.20 47.45 24.05
C GLY A 132 13.54 46.69 23.96
N ILE A 133 14.63 47.34 23.53
CA ILE A 133 15.95 46.70 23.42
C ILE A 133 16.62 46.64 24.79
N SER A 134 16.76 45.45 25.36
CA SER A 134 17.42 45.20 26.65
C SER A 134 18.92 45.54 26.64
N ASP A 135 19.46 45.88 27.80
CA ASP A 135 20.91 46.11 27.95
C ASP A 135 21.72 44.83 27.69
N ASP A 136 21.15 43.67 28.02
CA ASP A 136 21.73 42.37 27.72
C ASP A 136 21.93 42.15 26.21
N TYR A 137 20.94 42.49 25.38
CA TYR A 137 21.06 42.45 23.93
C TYR A 137 22.13 43.43 23.43
N ARG A 138 22.19 44.66 23.96
CA ARG A 138 23.21 45.66 23.58
C ARG A 138 24.62 45.19 23.92
N GLY A 139 24.79 44.51 25.06
CA GLY A 139 26.08 43.98 25.50
C GLY A 139 26.61 42.85 24.60
N HIS A 140 25.74 42.00 24.08
CA HIS A 140 26.12 40.82 23.30
C HIS A 140 26.06 41.03 21.77
N MET A 141 25.30 42.02 21.28
CA MET A 141 25.12 42.27 19.84
C MET A 141 25.78 43.55 19.37
N HIS A 142 26.73 43.43 18.44
CA HIS A 142 27.34 44.59 17.81
C HIS A 142 26.30 45.39 16.98
N PRO A 143 26.34 46.75 16.95
CA PRO A 143 25.35 47.57 16.23
C PRO A 143 25.12 47.22 14.75
N HIS A 144 26.16 46.70 14.09
CA HIS A 144 26.06 46.24 12.70
C HIS A 144 25.15 45.02 12.51
N PHE A 145 24.99 44.20 13.54
CA PHE A 145 24.12 43.03 13.56
C PHE A 145 22.71 43.40 13.99
N ALA A 146 22.59 44.27 14.99
CA ALA A 146 21.29 44.75 15.45
C ALA A 146 20.47 45.40 14.32
N ARG A 147 21.10 46.19 13.44
CA ARG A 147 20.39 46.75 12.26
C ARG A 147 19.80 45.68 11.31
N ARG A 148 20.26 44.42 11.38
CA ARG A 148 19.74 43.28 10.61
C ARG A 148 18.65 42.53 11.36
N ASP A 149 18.76 42.41 12.68
CA ASP A 149 17.74 41.78 13.53
C ASP A 149 16.45 42.58 13.59
N LEU A 150 16.54 43.89 13.85
CA LEU A 150 15.35 44.73 14.14
C LEU A 150 14.26 44.67 13.05
N PRO A 151 14.58 44.73 11.74
CA PRO A 151 13.56 44.56 10.69
C PRO A 151 12.89 43.17 10.69
N VAL A 152 13.64 42.11 11.01
CA VAL A 152 13.10 40.74 11.06
C VAL A 152 12.20 40.57 12.26
N LEU A 153 12.57 41.14 13.40
CA LEU A 153 11.76 41.17 14.63
C LEU A 153 10.40 41.85 14.39
N CYS A 154 10.37 43.04 13.76
CA CYS A 154 9.11 43.70 13.38
C CYS A 154 8.28 42.83 12.41
N ALA A 155 8.92 42.17 11.44
CA ALA A 155 8.20 41.33 10.49
C ALA A 155 7.58 40.08 11.13
N VAL A 156 8.24 39.49 12.13
CA VAL A 156 7.70 38.37 12.92
C VAL A 156 6.59 38.84 13.87
N ALA A 157 6.71 40.02 14.47
CA ALA A 157 5.65 40.60 15.30
C ALA A 157 4.37 40.86 14.48
N ALA A 158 4.51 41.38 13.25
CA ALA A 158 3.38 41.71 12.38
C ALA A 158 2.75 40.49 11.68
N GLY A 159 3.58 39.53 11.23
CA GLY A 159 3.14 38.38 10.43
C GLY A 159 2.99 37.07 11.21
N GLY A 160 3.49 37.00 12.44
CA GLY A 160 3.63 35.76 13.20
C GLY A 160 4.72 34.82 12.65
N GLY A 161 4.73 33.59 13.18
CA GLY A 161 5.60 32.50 12.72
C GLY A 161 7.04 32.54 13.22
N GLU A 162 7.91 31.79 12.54
CA GLU A 162 9.33 31.67 12.84
C GLU A 162 10.18 32.04 11.62
N ARG A 163 11.38 32.59 11.86
CA ARG A 163 12.36 32.91 10.80
C ARG A 163 13.77 32.54 11.25
N PHE A 164 14.63 32.23 10.29
CA PHE A 164 16.05 31.99 10.53
C PHE A 164 16.92 32.95 9.73
N ALA A 165 18.09 33.30 10.26
CA ALA A 165 19.12 34.01 9.51
C ALA A 165 20.52 33.50 9.86
N LEU A 166 21.41 33.40 8.87
CA LEU A 166 22.80 33.00 9.09
C LEU A 166 23.75 34.14 8.72
N TRP A 167 24.59 34.54 9.66
CA TRP A 167 25.58 35.60 9.46
C TRP A 167 27.00 35.08 9.62
N GLY A 168 27.93 35.74 8.93
CA GLY A 168 29.33 35.35 8.87
C GLY A 168 29.79 35.20 7.42
N PRO A 169 31.00 34.64 7.22
CA PRO A 169 31.89 34.10 8.25
C PRO A 169 32.52 35.21 9.12
N PHE A 170 32.78 34.89 10.38
CA PHE A 170 33.56 35.70 11.31
C PHE A 170 34.91 35.03 11.59
N PRO A 171 36.02 35.78 11.60
CA PRO A 171 37.34 35.21 11.82
C PRO A 171 37.49 34.69 13.26
N SER A 172 38.03 33.48 13.41
CA SER A 172 38.42 32.88 14.69
C SER A 172 39.65 31.97 14.49
N SER A 173 40.42 31.75 15.55
CA SER A 173 41.65 30.93 15.54
C SER A 173 41.39 29.47 15.23
N ARG A 174 40.16 28.98 15.43
CA ARG A 174 39.74 27.59 15.20
C ARG A 174 38.90 27.42 13.92
N GLY A 175 38.96 28.39 13.01
CA GLY A 175 38.18 28.41 11.76
C GLY A 175 37.00 29.40 11.78
N PRO A 176 36.31 29.60 10.65
CA PRO A 176 35.25 30.61 10.53
C PRO A 176 34.04 30.30 11.42
N LEU A 177 33.60 31.32 12.17
CA LEU A 177 32.38 31.26 12.98
C LEU A 177 31.20 31.87 12.25
N TYR A 178 30.01 31.36 12.54
CA TYR A 178 28.77 31.89 12.03
C TYR A 178 27.82 32.16 13.18
N ARG A 179 26.90 33.09 12.98
CA ARG A 179 25.81 33.36 13.92
C ARG A 179 24.51 32.95 13.27
N LEU A 180 23.87 31.92 13.81
CA LEU A 180 22.54 31.48 13.42
C LEU A 180 21.52 32.14 14.35
N GLN A 181 20.65 32.94 13.78
CA GLN A 181 19.57 33.63 14.46
C GLN A 181 18.27 32.88 14.21
N HIS A 182 17.50 32.66 15.27
CA HIS A 182 16.14 32.14 15.24
C HIS A 182 15.21 33.18 15.87
N TYR A 183 14.27 33.67 15.08
CA TYR A 183 13.26 34.64 15.50
C TYR A 183 11.91 33.93 15.57
N ALA A 184 11.19 34.03 16.68
CA ALA A 184 9.92 33.34 16.86
C ALA A 184 8.88 34.24 17.51
N ALA A 185 7.63 34.15 17.07
CA ALA A 185 6.48 34.82 17.67
C ALA A 185 5.95 34.12 18.94
N THR A 186 6.55 32.98 19.33
CA THR A 186 6.25 32.23 20.55
C THR A 186 7.54 31.79 21.22
N ALA A 187 7.49 31.53 22.53
CA ALA A 187 8.63 31.00 23.26
C ALA A 187 8.97 29.57 22.78
N VAL A 188 10.20 29.37 22.30
CA VAL A 188 10.71 28.06 21.87
C VAL A 188 11.81 27.62 22.83
N SER A 189 11.75 26.36 23.30
CA SER A 189 12.75 25.82 24.21
C SER A 189 14.06 25.54 23.49
N LEU A 190 15.18 25.69 24.19
CA LEU A 190 16.48 25.24 23.69
C LEU A 190 16.47 23.74 23.35
N ASN A 191 15.76 22.93 24.15
CA ASN A 191 15.63 21.49 23.91
C ASN A 191 14.94 21.17 22.58
N ASP A 192 14.16 22.09 22.02
CA ASP A 192 13.51 21.91 20.72
C ASP A 192 14.46 22.21 19.55
N LEU A 193 15.47 23.06 19.77
CA LEU A 193 16.40 23.54 18.74
C LEU A 193 17.73 22.78 18.72
N LEU A 194 18.24 22.36 19.88
CA LEU A 194 19.50 21.60 19.97
C LEU A 194 19.51 20.33 19.10
N PRO A 195 18.44 19.52 19.03
CA PRO A 195 18.41 18.36 18.16
C PRO A 195 18.63 18.72 16.69
N LEU A 196 18.09 19.86 16.21
CA LEU A 196 18.28 20.32 14.82
C LEU A 196 19.75 20.61 14.53
N LEU A 197 20.43 21.29 15.45
CA LEU A 197 21.86 21.64 15.33
C LEU A 197 22.75 20.39 15.42
N THR A 198 22.41 19.47 16.31
CA THR A 198 23.14 18.22 16.55
C THR A 198 23.04 17.28 15.35
N ASN A 199 21.86 17.17 14.76
CA ASN A 199 21.63 16.36 13.56
C ASN A 199 22.27 16.96 12.31
N LEU A 200 22.61 18.25 12.30
CA LEU A 200 23.47 18.88 11.28
C LEU A 200 24.96 18.79 11.61
N ASP A 201 25.34 18.29 12.78
CA ASP A 201 26.73 18.25 13.27
C ASP A 201 27.36 19.66 13.41
N LEU A 202 26.52 20.65 13.72
CA LEU A 202 26.97 22.00 14.04
C LEU A 202 27.40 22.08 15.50
N THR A 203 28.63 22.54 15.74
CA THR A 203 29.12 22.80 17.09
C THR A 203 28.65 24.18 17.56
N VAL A 204 27.91 24.23 18.67
CA VAL A 204 27.49 25.48 19.32
C VAL A 204 28.58 25.95 20.29
N GLU A 205 29.17 27.11 20.05
CA GLU A 205 30.18 27.71 20.93
C GLU A 205 29.58 28.65 21.98
N ALA A 206 28.48 29.31 21.64
CA ALA A 206 27.76 30.19 22.55
C ALA A 206 26.29 30.30 22.12
N GLU A 207 25.42 30.49 23.10
CA GLU A 207 23.99 30.75 22.94
C GLU A 207 23.64 32.03 23.70
N HIS A 208 22.76 32.85 23.12
CA HIS A 208 22.18 33.99 23.81
C HIS A 208 20.69 34.11 23.46
N ASP A 209 19.88 34.37 24.48
CA ASP A 209 18.43 34.46 24.38
C ASP A 209 17.94 35.87 24.69
N PHE A 210 17.10 36.41 23.82
CA PHE A 210 16.56 37.75 23.98
C PHE A 210 15.05 37.76 23.76
N VAL A 211 14.36 38.62 24.51
CA VAL A 211 12.92 38.85 24.39
C VAL A 211 12.69 40.32 24.09
N PHE A 212 11.95 40.59 23.02
CA PHE A 212 11.58 41.93 22.59
C PHE A 212 10.09 42.18 22.88
N PRO A 213 9.74 43.18 23.71
CA PRO A 213 8.35 43.48 24.05
C PRO A 213 7.66 44.25 22.91
N LEU A 214 7.41 43.57 21.79
CA LEU A 214 6.67 44.10 20.64
C LEU A 214 5.16 43.82 20.79
N PRO A 215 4.27 44.69 20.27
CA PRO A 215 2.85 44.39 20.15
C PRO A 215 2.55 43.51 18.91
N PRO A 216 1.48 42.68 18.90
CA PRO A 216 0.55 42.43 20.00
C PRO A 216 1.10 41.48 21.08
N GLN A 217 2.20 40.79 20.82
CA GLN A 217 2.86 39.85 21.72
C GLN A 217 4.38 39.92 21.54
N PRO A 218 5.16 39.63 22.60
CA PRO A 218 6.61 39.70 22.52
C PRO A 218 7.17 38.77 21.42
N VAL A 219 8.36 39.09 20.94
CA VAL A 219 9.10 38.27 19.96
C VAL A 219 10.39 37.78 20.60
N TRP A 220 10.69 36.50 20.40
CA TRP A 220 11.88 35.84 20.94
C TRP A 220 12.97 35.77 19.86
N LEU A 221 14.22 36.02 20.27
CA LEU A 221 15.40 35.85 19.45
C LEU A 221 16.40 34.95 20.17
N LYS A 222 16.65 33.78 19.61
CA LYS A 222 17.72 32.88 20.04
C LYS A 222 18.90 32.99 19.08
N SER A 223 20.09 33.25 19.61
CA SER A 223 21.30 33.48 18.84
C SER A 223 22.38 32.46 19.14
N PHE A 224 22.67 31.61 18.16
CA PHE A 224 23.70 30.57 18.26
C PHE A 224 24.96 30.99 17.52
N VAL A 225 26.10 30.98 18.20
CA VAL A 225 27.42 31.05 17.57
C VAL A 225 27.83 29.63 17.23
N VAL A 226 27.89 29.31 15.93
CA VAL A 226 28.08 27.95 15.44
C VAL A 226 29.32 27.84 14.55
N ARG A 227 29.91 26.63 14.54
CA ARG A 227 30.96 26.21 13.62
C ARG A 227 30.54 24.89 12.95
N GLY A 228 30.87 24.73 11.67
CA GLY A 228 30.79 23.43 11.00
C GLY A 228 31.88 22.47 11.48
N GLY A 229 31.57 21.17 11.47
CA GLY A 229 32.52 20.09 11.72
C GLY A 229 33.60 19.97 10.63
N ALA A 230 34.59 19.09 10.89
CA ALA A 230 35.65 18.79 9.93
C ALA A 230 35.10 18.09 8.68
N GLY A 231 35.59 18.45 7.50
CA GLY A 231 35.14 17.84 6.23
C GLY A 231 33.85 18.43 5.64
N MET A 232 33.26 19.46 6.27
CA MET A 232 32.09 20.15 5.75
C MET A 232 32.43 21.26 4.76
N LEU A 233 31.51 21.52 3.84
CA LEU A 233 31.51 22.69 2.96
C LEU A 233 31.34 23.99 3.75
N PRO A 234 31.87 25.13 3.25
CA PRO A 234 31.70 26.41 3.91
C PRO A 234 30.23 26.85 3.99
N LEU A 235 29.72 27.07 5.22
CA LEU A 235 28.32 27.48 5.46
C LEU A 235 27.92 28.76 4.69
N ALA A 236 28.87 29.63 4.36
CA ALA A 236 28.61 30.82 3.55
C ALA A 236 27.98 30.50 2.18
N GLY A 237 28.43 29.41 1.53
CA GLY A 237 27.87 28.96 0.24
C GLY A 237 26.56 28.18 0.38
N LEU A 238 26.25 27.71 1.59
CA LEU A 238 25.06 26.91 1.90
C LEU A 238 23.99 27.70 2.65
N ARG A 239 24.08 29.03 2.70
CA ARG A 239 23.16 29.86 3.49
C ARG A 239 21.70 29.57 3.18
N GLU A 240 21.27 29.74 1.93
CA GLU A 240 19.85 29.59 1.57
C GLU A 240 19.35 28.15 1.75
N PRO A 241 20.07 27.10 1.28
CA PRO A 241 19.69 25.71 1.56
C PRO A 241 19.58 25.39 3.07
N LEU A 242 20.47 25.92 3.89
CA LEU A 242 20.48 25.70 5.33
C LEU A 242 19.29 26.38 6.01
N LEU A 243 18.96 27.62 5.62
CA LEU A 243 17.79 28.33 6.14
C LEU A 243 16.49 27.65 5.70
N ALA A 244 16.42 27.17 4.46
CA ALA A 244 15.28 26.40 3.97
C ALA A 244 15.11 25.07 4.73
N LEU A 245 16.22 24.39 5.06
CA LEU A 245 16.21 23.18 5.87
C LEU A 245 15.71 23.47 7.30
N PHE A 246 16.18 24.53 7.95
CA PHE A 246 15.66 24.90 9.28
C PHE A 246 14.16 25.25 9.25
N GLY A 247 13.72 26.01 8.25
CA GLY A 247 12.31 26.32 8.07
C GLY A 247 11.48 25.04 7.90
N GLY A 248 11.87 24.15 6.99
CA GLY A 248 11.16 22.90 6.77
C GLY A 248 11.15 21.96 7.98
N LEU A 249 12.19 21.94 8.81
CA LEU A 249 12.21 21.19 10.07
C LEU A 249 11.20 21.75 11.08
N ARG A 250 11.11 23.08 11.20
CA ARG A 250 10.18 23.74 12.12
C ARG A 250 8.73 23.64 11.68
N ASP A 251 8.49 23.69 10.36
CA ASP A 251 7.16 23.51 9.78
C ASP A 251 6.70 22.04 9.79
N GLY A 252 7.54 21.10 10.21
CA GLY A 252 7.24 19.66 10.17
C GLY A 252 7.19 19.08 8.75
N ARG A 253 7.79 19.76 7.77
CA ARG A 253 7.85 19.35 6.36
C ARG A 253 9.00 18.37 6.05
N LEU A 254 9.94 18.20 6.98
CA LEU A 254 11.00 17.20 6.88
C LEU A 254 11.39 16.60 8.23
N GLU A 255 11.98 15.40 8.21
CA GLU A 255 12.40 14.68 9.40
C GLU A 255 13.70 15.24 10.01
N ASN A 256 13.73 15.34 11.33
CA ASN A 256 14.92 15.74 12.06
C ASN A 256 15.82 14.52 12.38
N ASP A 257 16.66 14.12 11.44
CA ASP A 257 17.57 12.98 11.56
C ASP A 257 19.01 13.33 11.10
N PRO A 258 20.00 12.44 11.33
CA PRO A 258 21.39 12.68 10.95
C PRO A 258 21.63 12.90 9.45
N LEU A 259 20.75 12.42 8.55
CA LEU A 259 20.95 12.61 7.10
C LEU A 259 20.96 14.09 6.69
N ASN A 260 20.45 14.99 7.52
CA ASN A 260 20.59 16.44 7.33
C ASN A 260 22.06 16.88 7.17
N ARG A 261 23.03 16.13 7.71
CA ARG A 261 24.48 16.36 7.52
C ARG A 261 24.90 16.35 6.05
N LEU A 262 24.18 15.63 5.18
CA LEU A 262 24.47 15.59 3.74
C LEU A 262 24.38 16.96 3.06
N LEU A 263 23.64 17.91 3.64
CA LEU A 263 23.67 19.29 3.18
C LEU A 263 25.07 19.90 3.39
N LEU A 264 25.65 19.67 4.55
CA LEU A 264 26.93 20.26 4.92
C LEU A 264 28.12 19.49 4.33
N THR A 265 28.00 18.19 4.10
CA THR A 265 29.08 17.37 3.52
C THR A 265 29.05 17.33 1.99
N CYS A 266 27.85 17.28 1.38
CA CYS A 266 27.68 17.11 -0.07
C CYS A 266 27.05 18.32 -0.77
N GLY A 267 26.48 19.28 -0.02
CA GLY A 267 25.77 20.42 -0.60
C GLY A 267 24.34 20.09 -1.07
N LEU A 268 23.83 18.91 -0.74
CA LEU A 268 22.51 18.46 -1.17
C LEU A 268 21.40 19.20 -0.38
N PRO A 269 20.50 19.97 -1.02
CA PRO A 269 19.33 20.54 -0.35
C PRO A 269 18.42 19.46 0.23
N TRP A 270 17.62 19.83 1.24
CA TRP A 270 16.83 18.89 2.05
C TRP A 270 15.90 17.98 1.22
N ARG A 271 15.35 18.45 0.10
CA ARG A 271 14.50 17.64 -0.80
C ARG A 271 15.30 16.52 -1.49
N GLN A 272 16.56 16.77 -1.85
CA GLN A 272 17.44 15.73 -2.41
C GLN A 272 17.87 14.72 -1.34
N ILE A 273 18.10 15.20 -0.10
CA ILE A 273 18.37 14.32 1.05
C ILE A 273 17.18 13.39 1.33
N ASP A 274 15.97 13.88 1.12
CA ASP A 274 14.75 13.12 1.38
C ASP A 274 14.56 11.90 0.45
N ILE A 275 15.20 11.90 -0.73
CA ILE A 275 15.30 10.70 -1.58
C ILE A 275 15.99 9.57 -0.80
N PHE A 276 17.12 9.87 -0.14
CA PHE A 276 17.82 8.89 0.69
C PHE A 276 17.01 8.45 1.90
N ARG A 277 16.19 9.35 2.49
CA ARG A 277 15.25 8.95 3.55
C ARG A 277 14.21 7.95 3.04
N GLY A 278 13.62 8.21 1.87
CA GLY A 278 12.69 7.30 1.23
C GLY A 278 13.30 5.91 0.99
N TYR A 279 14.48 5.84 0.36
CA TYR A 279 15.17 4.57 0.12
C TYR A 279 15.63 3.88 1.41
N ARG A 280 16.13 4.62 2.40
CA ARG A 280 16.45 4.07 3.73
C ARG A 280 15.21 3.45 4.34
N ASN A 281 14.12 4.20 4.46
CA ASN A 281 12.89 3.74 5.10
C ASN A 281 12.32 2.51 4.38
N TYR A 282 12.33 2.49 3.05
CA TYR A 282 11.99 1.32 2.25
C TYR A 282 12.92 0.12 2.51
N TYR A 283 14.24 0.34 2.59
CA TYR A 283 15.19 -0.72 2.91
C TYR A 283 14.90 -1.39 4.28
N PHE A 284 14.45 -0.62 5.28
CA PHE A 284 13.99 -1.19 6.55
C PHE A 284 12.75 -2.07 6.41
N GLN A 285 11.81 -1.69 5.54
CA GLN A 285 10.63 -2.50 5.22
C GLN A 285 10.95 -3.83 4.51
N LEU A 286 12.16 -3.97 3.95
CA LEU A 286 12.65 -5.23 3.38
C LEU A 286 13.31 -6.15 4.43
N GLY A 287 13.40 -5.73 5.70
CA GLY A 287 14.04 -6.50 6.77
C GLY A 287 15.55 -6.29 6.86
N SER A 288 16.02 -5.05 6.68
CA SER A 288 17.44 -4.69 6.81
C SER A 288 18.08 -5.25 8.10
N PRO A 289 19.25 -5.90 8.01
CA PRO A 289 19.97 -6.38 9.20
C PRO A 289 20.72 -5.26 9.95
N PHE A 290 20.74 -4.04 9.41
CA PHE A 290 21.48 -2.90 9.97
C PHE A 290 20.56 -1.93 10.70
N SER A 291 21.08 -1.17 11.67
CA SER A 291 20.32 -0.10 12.32
C SER A 291 20.19 1.15 11.44
N ARG A 292 19.13 1.96 11.63
CA ARG A 292 18.91 3.21 10.88
C ARG A 292 20.13 4.12 10.93
N GLN A 293 20.70 4.27 12.13
CA GLN A 293 21.90 5.04 12.36
C GLN A 293 23.10 4.52 11.53
N ARG A 294 23.28 3.21 11.38
CA ARG A 294 24.38 2.65 10.58
C ARG A 294 24.20 2.99 9.09
N VAL A 295 22.97 2.95 8.59
CA VAL A 295 22.66 3.34 7.20
C VAL A 295 22.90 4.83 6.98
N ASP A 296 22.44 5.68 7.90
CA ASP A 296 22.65 7.12 7.82
C ASP A 296 24.16 7.44 7.77
N PHE A 297 24.95 6.85 8.67
CA PHE A 297 26.39 7.10 8.73
C PHE A 297 27.17 6.47 7.57
N ALA A 298 26.67 5.42 6.90
CA ALA A 298 27.27 4.91 5.67
C ALA A 298 27.23 5.97 4.56
N LEU A 299 26.11 6.70 4.41
CA LEU A 299 26.00 7.82 3.47
C LEU A 299 26.84 9.03 3.91
N ILE A 300 26.77 9.41 5.19
CA ILE A 300 27.45 10.61 5.73
C ILE A 300 28.98 10.49 5.64
N HIS A 301 29.54 9.32 5.97
CA HIS A 301 30.99 9.12 5.95
C HIS A 301 31.56 8.85 4.56
N ASN A 302 30.72 8.65 3.55
CA ASN A 302 31.13 8.43 2.16
C ASN A 302 30.48 9.48 1.23
N PRO A 303 30.78 10.77 1.40
CA PRO A 303 30.08 11.87 0.71
C PRO A 303 30.21 11.79 -0.82
N THR A 304 31.34 11.32 -1.34
CA THR A 304 31.54 11.09 -2.78
C THR A 304 30.56 10.06 -3.33
N VAL A 305 30.37 8.94 -2.61
CA VAL A 305 29.41 7.90 -3.00
C VAL A 305 27.99 8.44 -2.91
N ALA A 306 27.63 9.14 -1.83
CA ALA A 306 26.32 9.76 -1.69
C ALA A 306 26.00 10.74 -2.85
N LEU A 307 26.97 11.57 -3.25
CA LEU A 307 26.81 12.47 -4.38
C LEU A 307 26.65 11.71 -5.71
N LEU A 308 27.44 10.65 -5.94
CA LEU A 308 27.33 9.81 -7.14
C LEU A 308 26.00 9.06 -7.21
N LEU A 309 25.48 8.57 -6.07
CA LEU A 309 24.15 7.97 -5.99
C LEU A 309 23.05 8.95 -6.37
N PHE A 310 23.13 10.19 -5.87
CA PHE A 310 22.17 11.24 -6.25
C PHE A 310 22.30 11.60 -7.74
N ARG A 311 23.52 11.77 -8.26
CA ARG A 311 23.75 12.02 -9.69
C ARG A 311 23.22 10.90 -10.57
N TYR A 312 23.37 9.65 -10.13
CA TYR A 312 22.80 8.50 -10.82
C TYR A 312 21.28 8.57 -10.83
N PHE A 313 20.65 8.83 -9.68
CA PHE A 313 19.20 9.06 -9.60
C PHE A 313 18.74 10.20 -10.52
N GLU A 314 19.46 11.32 -10.53
CA GLU A 314 19.15 12.49 -11.35
C GLU A 314 19.28 12.20 -12.84
N ALA A 315 20.35 11.52 -13.25
CA ALA A 315 20.56 11.10 -14.64
C ALA A 315 19.44 10.18 -15.14
N ARG A 316 18.87 9.34 -14.25
CA ARG A 316 17.76 8.46 -14.60
C ARG A 316 16.44 9.20 -14.77
N PHE A 317 16.11 10.08 -13.83
CA PHE A 317 14.74 10.55 -13.67
C PHE A 317 14.50 12.02 -13.97
N SER A 318 15.54 12.83 -14.19
CA SER A 318 15.37 14.26 -14.49
C SER A 318 14.78 14.49 -15.88
N PRO A 319 13.60 15.14 -15.99
CA PRO A 319 13.01 15.49 -17.28
C PRO A 319 13.80 16.57 -18.03
N ALA A 320 14.57 17.40 -17.31
CA ALA A 320 15.36 18.49 -17.87
C ALA A 320 16.55 18.00 -18.73
N ILE A 321 16.93 16.73 -18.59
CA ILE A 321 17.89 16.05 -19.46
C ILE A 321 17.15 15.64 -20.73
N HIS A 322 16.82 16.62 -21.57
CA HIS A 322 16.07 16.45 -22.81
C HIS A 322 16.91 15.74 -23.90
N ASP A 323 16.21 15.02 -24.79
CA ASP A 323 16.67 14.57 -26.13
C ASP A 323 17.50 13.28 -26.26
N GLU A 324 17.42 12.35 -25.31
CA GLU A 324 17.95 11.00 -25.51
C GLU A 324 16.87 9.94 -25.28
N ASP A 325 16.66 9.04 -26.25
CA ASP A 325 15.95 7.78 -26.00
C ASP A 325 16.64 7.06 -24.82
N LEU A 326 15.89 6.22 -24.09
CA LEU A 326 16.35 5.53 -22.89
C LEU A 326 17.67 4.78 -23.12
N LEU A 327 17.87 4.25 -24.33
CA LEU A 327 19.13 3.59 -24.71
C LEU A 327 20.33 4.57 -24.74
N ALA A 328 20.18 5.74 -25.33
CA ALA A 328 21.26 6.74 -25.37
C ALA A 328 21.57 7.27 -23.96
N ARG A 329 20.54 7.48 -23.14
CA ARG A 329 20.69 7.85 -21.73
C ARG A 329 21.46 6.77 -20.94
N GLU A 330 21.13 5.50 -21.17
CA GLU A 330 21.84 4.36 -20.58
C GLU A 330 23.34 4.38 -20.94
N GLU A 331 23.66 4.52 -22.22
CA GLU A 331 25.05 4.48 -22.72
C GLU A 331 25.88 5.70 -22.29
N ARG A 332 25.32 6.91 -22.36
CA ARG A 332 26.08 8.16 -22.20
C ARG A 332 26.13 8.67 -20.78
N LEU A 333 25.11 8.43 -19.98
CA LEU A 333 24.99 8.97 -18.63
C LEU A 333 25.09 7.86 -17.59
N LEU A 334 24.27 6.83 -17.71
CA LEU A 334 24.14 5.82 -16.65
C LEU A 334 25.36 4.90 -16.60
N PHE A 335 25.84 4.40 -17.74
CA PHE A 335 27.00 3.51 -17.78
C PHE A 335 28.28 4.16 -17.21
N PRO A 336 28.69 5.38 -17.59
CA PRO A 336 29.82 6.06 -16.95
C PRO A 336 29.63 6.28 -15.45
N LEU A 337 28.43 6.68 -15.02
CA LEU A 337 28.13 6.87 -13.59
C LEU A 337 28.19 5.55 -12.80
N ARG A 338 27.79 4.41 -13.40
CA ARG A 338 27.95 3.09 -12.78
C ARG A 338 29.42 2.74 -12.58
N LEU A 339 30.28 3.06 -13.54
CA LEU A 339 31.73 2.84 -13.42
C LEU A 339 32.36 3.73 -12.34
N GLU A 340 32.01 5.03 -12.32
CA GLU A 340 32.46 5.96 -11.28
C GLU A 340 31.99 5.53 -9.90
N LEU A 341 30.73 5.10 -9.77
CA LEU A 341 30.17 4.63 -8.52
C LEU A 341 30.84 3.33 -8.07
N ALA A 342 31.10 2.38 -8.97
CA ALA A 342 31.83 1.14 -8.65
C ALA A 342 33.23 1.46 -8.12
N ALA A 343 33.98 2.34 -8.80
CA ALA A 343 35.30 2.77 -8.36
C ALA A 343 35.27 3.49 -7.00
N ALA A 344 34.24 4.32 -6.75
CA ALA A 344 34.07 5.00 -5.47
C ALA A 344 33.70 4.03 -4.33
N LEU A 345 32.88 3.02 -4.62
CA LEU A 345 32.52 1.95 -3.68
C LEU A 345 33.72 1.08 -3.31
N ASP A 346 34.60 0.77 -4.26
CA ASP A 346 35.83 0.01 -4.00
C ASP A 346 36.81 0.74 -3.04
N GLY A 347 36.66 2.06 -2.90
CA GLY A 347 37.37 2.88 -1.92
C GLY A 347 36.78 2.88 -0.50
N VAL A 348 35.61 2.25 -0.28
CA VAL A 348 34.93 2.21 1.02
C VAL A 348 35.59 1.15 1.91
N THR A 349 36.19 1.60 3.01
CA THR A 349 36.97 0.72 3.91
C THR A 349 36.13 -0.11 4.87
N ASP A 350 34.96 0.38 5.27
CA ASP A 350 34.02 -0.37 6.13
C ASP A 350 33.12 -1.27 5.28
N VAL A 351 33.31 -2.59 5.40
CA VAL A 351 32.54 -3.61 4.66
C VAL A 351 31.03 -3.46 4.86
N ASN A 352 30.58 -3.07 6.06
CA ASN A 352 29.16 -2.85 6.31
C ASN A 352 28.64 -1.62 5.56
N ALA A 353 29.41 -0.52 5.53
CA ALA A 353 29.07 0.66 4.75
C ALA A 353 29.05 0.36 3.24
N ASP A 354 30.03 -0.38 2.73
CA ASP A 354 30.06 -0.82 1.32
C ASP A 354 28.79 -1.62 0.96
N ARG A 355 28.43 -2.62 1.77
CA ARG A 355 27.21 -3.41 1.57
C ARG A 355 25.96 -2.53 1.58
N ILE A 356 25.84 -1.61 2.54
CA ILE A 356 24.70 -0.68 2.61
C ILE A 356 24.61 0.19 1.36
N LEU A 357 25.73 0.79 0.92
CA LEU A 357 25.76 1.69 -0.22
C LEU A 357 25.48 0.96 -1.53
N ARG A 358 25.96 -0.28 -1.69
CA ARG A 358 25.63 -1.17 -2.82
C ARG A 358 24.14 -1.53 -2.83
N THR A 359 23.54 -1.79 -1.68
CA THR A 359 22.09 -2.03 -1.60
C THR A 359 21.30 -0.77 -1.97
N LEU A 360 21.67 0.40 -1.46
CA LEU A 360 21.01 1.66 -1.84
C LEU A 360 21.13 1.94 -3.34
N PHE A 361 22.30 1.67 -3.94
CA PHE A 361 22.46 1.72 -5.39
C PHE A 361 21.51 0.76 -6.10
N ASN A 362 21.43 -0.51 -5.69
CA ASN A 362 20.53 -1.50 -6.30
C ASN A 362 19.05 -1.09 -6.18
N LEU A 363 18.63 -0.48 -5.07
CA LEU A 363 17.26 0.05 -4.93
C LEU A 363 16.99 1.22 -5.88
N ILE A 364 17.94 2.15 -6.02
CA ILE A 364 17.84 3.25 -6.99
C ILE A 364 17.82 2.68 -8.41
N ASP A 365 18.62 1.67 -8.73
CA ASP A 365 18.70 1.04 -10.05
C ASP A 365 17.45 0.21 -10.41
N ALA A 366 16.85 -0.49 -9.44
CA ALA A 366 15.59 -1.22 -9.62
C ALA A 366 14.35 -0.30 -9.72
N THR A 367 14.48 0.98 -9.37
CA THR A 367 13.41 1.97 -9.50
C THR A 367 13.09 2.21 -10.98
N VAL A 368 11.81 2.27 -11.36
CA VAL A 368 11.38 2.48 -12.74
C VAL A 368 10.63 3.78 -12.98
N ARG A 369 10.05 4.38 -11.94
CA ARG A 369 9.38 5.70 -12.01
C ARG A 369 9.53 6.44 -10.69
N THR A 370 9.53 7.77 -10.73
CA THR A 370 9.45 8.63 -9.52
C THR A 370 8.71 9.92 -9.81
N ASN A 371 8.01 10.47 -8.81
CA ASN A 371 7.30 11.74 -8.89
C ASN A 371 8.16 12.92 -8.38
N TYR A 372 9.42 12.66 -8.04
CA TYR A 372 10.29 13.65 -7.40
C TYR A 372 10.30 14.98 -8.16
N TYR A 373 10.54 14.95 -9.48
CA TYR A 373 10.63 16.16 -10.29
C TYR A 373 9.31 16.91 -10.42
N ARG A 374 8.19 16.19 -10.41
CA ARG A 374 6.84 16.76 -10.41
C ARG A 374 6.53 17.53 -9.12
N ARG A 375 7.06 17.09 -7.98
CA ARG A 375 6.71 17.66 -6.66
C ARG A 375 7.80 18.47 -5.99
N CYS A 376 9.07 18.35 -6.41
CA CYS A 376 10.20 18.96 -5.72
C CYS A 376 10.19 20.49 -5.72
N ALA A 377 9.39 21.13 -6.58
CA ALA A 377 9.19 22.58 -6.59
C ALA A 377 7.98 23.05 -5.74
N GLY A 378 7.03 22.16 -5.44
CA GLY A 378 5.76 22.48 -4.79
C GLY A 378 5.81 22.56 -3.26
N ASP A 379 4.75 23.13 -2.69
CA ASP A 379 4.51 23.17 -1.24
C ASP A 379 3.88 21.87 -0.71
N ASP A 380 3.18 21.11 -1.57
CA ASP A 380 2.61 19.79 -1.28
C ASP A 380 3.60 18.64 -1.58
N TYR A 381 4.85 18.85 -1.18
CA TYR A 381 5.96 17.94 -1.43
C TYR A 381 5.80 16.61 -0.67
N PHE A 382 5.91 15.52 -1.42
CA PHE A 382 6.18 14.17 -0.92
C PHE A 382 6.89 13.39 -2.04
N PHE A 383 7.57 12.32 -1.67
CA PHE A 383 8.39 11.52 -2.58
C PHE A 383 7.77 10.14 -2.78
N ALA A 384 7.55 9.75 -4.02
CA ALA A 384 7.10 8.42 -4.39
C ALA A 384 7.99 7.82 -5.47
N PHE A 385 8.17 6.51 -5.41
CA PHE A 385 8.87 5.75 -6.44
C PHE A 385 8.21 4.39 -6.66
N LYS A 386 8.23 3.94 -7.92
CA LYS A 386 7.81 2.62 -8.36
C LYS A 386 9.05 1.77 -8.58
N ILE A 387 9.09 0.57 -8.01
CA ILE A 387 10.26 -0.32 -8.06
C ILE A 387 9.85 -1.71 -8.57
N ILE A 388 10.72 -2.35 -9.36
CA ILE A 388 10.54 -3.74 -9.80
C ILE A 388 11.32 -4.66 -8.87
N ASP A 389 10.59 -5.46 -8.11
CA ASP A 389 11.08 -6.33 -7.05
C ASP A 389 12.08 -7.39 -7.54
N LEU A 390 11.88 -7.91 -8.76
CA LEU A 390 12.80 -8.88 -9.35
C LEU A 390 14.20 -8.30 -9.54
N GLY A 391 14.33 -6.98 -9.71
CA GLY A 391 15.60 -6.27 -9.82
C GLY A 391 16.34 -6.08 -8.49
N ILE A 392 15.70 -6.38 -7.35
CA ILE A 392 16.30 -6.25 -6.01
C ILE A 392 16.98 -7.57 -5.63
N ILE A 393 18.30 -7.53 -5.44
CA ILE A 393 19.14 -8.72 -5.24
C ILE A 393 18.72 -9.49 -3.97
N ASP A 394 18.75 -8.80 -2.83
CA ASP A 394 18.54 -9.38 -1.48
C ASP A 394 17.06 -9.39 -1.05
N MET A 395 16.10 -9.29 -1.98
CA MET A 395 14.68 -9.21 -1.63
C MET A 395 14.13 -10.56 -1.14
N PRO A 396 13.47 -10.61 0.04
CA PRO A 396 12.82 -11.81 0.54
C PRO A 396 11.67 -12.27 -0.37
N SER A 397 11.51 -13.58 -0.52
CA SER A 397 10.35 -14.16 -1.22
C SER A 397 9.07 -14.12 -0.36
N PRO A 398 7.88 -14.04 -0.98
CA PRO A 398 7.64 -13.87 -2.42
C PRO A 398 7.80 -12.41 -2.86
N ARG A 399 8.14 -12.25 -4.13
CA ARG A 399 8.38 -10.95 -4.77
C ARG A 399 7.15 -10.56 -5.60
N PRO A 400 6.43 -9.48 -5.24
CA PRO A 400 5.47 -8.83 -6.14
C PRO A 400 6.08 -8.52 -7.52
N VAL A 401 5.25 -8.16 -8.50
CA VAL A 401 5.74 -7.68 -9.82
C VAL A 401 6.35 -6.29 -9.68
N CYS A 402 5.72 -5.43 -8.88
CA CYS A 402 6.24 -4.12 -8.53
C CYS A 402 5.60 -3.59 -7.23
N GLU A 403 6.27 -2.60 -6.66
CA GLU A 403 5.82 -1.87 -5.48
C GLU A 403 5.85 -0.36 -5.77
N ILE A 404 4.86 0.37 -5.28
CA ILE A 404 4.92 1.84 -5.18
C ILE A 404 5.08 2.20 -3.72
N TYR A 405 6.19 2.85 -3.38
CA TYR A 405 6.45 3.37 -2.05
C TYR A 405 6.26 4.89 -2.03
N VAL A 406 5.59 5.39 -0.99
CA VAL A 406 5.30 6.82 -0.78
C VAL A 406 5.87 7.23 0.56
N HIS A 407 6.73 8.24 0.55
CA HIS A 407 7.39 8.83 1.70
C HIS A 407 6.98 10.28 1.86
N ALA A 408 6.56 10.64 3.07
CA ALA A 408 6.36 12.01 3.49
C ALA A 408 6.85 12.19 4.94
N ALA A 409 7.02 13.44 5.37
CA ALA A 409 7.39 13.75 6.75
C ALA A 409 6.36 13.25 7.78
N THR A 410 5.08 13.13 7.37
CA THR A 410 3.97 12.76 8.25
C THR A 410 3.48 11.32 8.06
N MET A 411 3.92 10.60 7.03
CA MET A 411 3.45 9.25 6.74
C MET A 411 4.41 8.45 5.87
N GLU A 412 4.29 7.12 5.90
CA GLU A 412 4.86 6.22 4.89
C GLU A 412 3.75 5.32 4.37
N GLY A 413 3.82 4.96 3.09
CA GLY A 413 2.86 4.05 2.49
C GLY A 413 3.48 3.20 1.41
N ILE A 414 2.85 2.08 1.14
CA ILE A 414 3.26 1.14 0.10
C ILE A 414 2.03 0.56 -0.60
N HIS A 415 2.17 0.24 -1.88
CA HIS A 415 1.20 -0.52 -2.64
C HIS A 415 1.90 -1.61 -3.46
N LEU A 416 1.65 -2.86 -3.07
CA LEU A 416 2.25 -4.08 -3.63
C LEU A 416 1.33 -4.64 -4.71
N ARG A 417 1.86 -5.04 -5.86
CA ARG A 417 1.06 -5.58 -6.98
C ARG A 417 1.57 -6.94 -7.43
N GLY A 418 0.69 -7.93 -7.49
CA GLY A 418 0.97 -9.23 -8.12
C GLY A 418 0.95 -9.20 -9.66
N GLY A 419 0.58 -8.08 -10.30
CA GLY A 419 0.50 -7.92 -11.75
C GLY A 419 0.08 -6.50 -12.16
N LEU A 420 0.08 -6.23 -13.47
CA LEU A 420 -0.30 -4.92 -14.01
C LEU A 420 -1.82 -4.65 -13.91
N VAL A 421 -2.66 -5.66 -14.10
CA VAL A 421 -4.08 -5.52 -13.78
C VAL A 421 -4.29 -6.15 -12.41
N ALA A 422 -4.17 -5.33 -11.35
CA ALA A 422 -4.23 -5.80 -9.98
C ALA A 422 -5.12 -4.91 -9.10
N ARG A 423 -5.71 -5.51 -8.07
CA ARG A 423 -6.69 -4.86 -7.20
C ARG A 423 -6.57 -5.32 -5.76
N GLY A 424 -6.76 -4.37 -4.84
CA GLY A 424 -6.65 -4.63 -3.42
C GLY A 424 -6.99 -3.46 -2.53
N GLY A 425 -7.32 -3.79 -1.28
CA GLY A 425 -7.60 -2.81 -0.24
C GLY A 425 -6.37 -2.05 0.22
N ILE A 426 -6.54 -0.80 0.67
CA ILE A 426 -5.51 -0.01 1.35
C ILE A 426 -5.78 -0.02 2.86
N ARG A 427 -4.83 -0.51 3.65
CA ARG A 427 -4.95 -0.65 5.10
C ARG A 427 -4.21 0.43 5.86
N TRP A 428 -4.82 0.98 6.90
CA TRP A 428 -4.08 1.74 7.90
C TRP A 428 -3.43 0.76 8.89
N SER A 429 -2.10 0.73 8.91
CA SER A 429 -1.30 -0.12 9.80
C SER A 429 -0.84 0.66 11.03
N GLU A 430 -0.80 -0.02 12.16
CA GLU A 430 -0.22 0.47 13.43
C GLU A 430 1.22 -0.05 13.62
N ARG A 431 1.82 -0.68 12.60
CA ARG A 431 3.14 -1.33 12.64
C ARG A 431 4.19 -0.55 11.82
N PRO A 432 4.69 0.61 12.30
CA PRO A 432 5.62 1.44 11.53
C PRO A 432 6.91 0.72 11.11
N ASP A 433 7.40 -0.22 11.92
CA ASP A 433 8.68 -0.89 11.66
C ASP A 433 8.63 -1.99 10.60
N ASP A 434 7.46 -2.60 10.36
CA ASP A 434 7.33 -3.75 9.44
C ASP A 434 5.97 -3.85 8.72
N PHE A 435 5.28 -2.72 8.51
CA PHE A 435 3.98 -2.72 7.83
C PHE A 435 4.04 -3.36 6.44
N ARG A 436 5.16 -3.28 5.70
CA ARG A 436 5.29 -3.99 4.41
C ARG A 436 5.09 -5.50 4.57
N THR A 437 5.59 -6.11 5.65
CA THR A 437 5.40 -7.55 5.92
C THR A 437 3.92 -7.87 6.15
N GLU A 438 3.21 -7.02 6.90
CA GLU A 438 1.75 -7.13 7.07
C GLU A 438 1.02 -7.03 5.73
N ILE A 439 1.32 -5.99 4.93
CA ILE A 439 0.68 -5.76 3.64
C ILE A 439 1.01 -6.86 2.63
N LEU A 440 2.24 -7.39 2.63
CA LEU A 440 2.65 -8.51 1.79
C LEU A 440 1.88 -9.78 2.15
N GLY A 441 1.72 -10.08 3.45
CA GLY A 441 0.89 -11.20 3.90
C GLY A 441 -0.55 -11.09 3.40
N LEU A 442 -1.14 -9.90 3.50
CA LEU A 442 -2.50 -9.64 3.01
C LEU A 442 -2.60 -9.71 1.48
N MET A 443 -1.59 -9.26 0.75
CA MET A 443 -1.54 -9.38 -0.71
C MET A 443 -1.55 -10.85 -1.13
N LYS A 444 -0.78 -11.73 -0.47
CA LYS A 444 -0.78 -13.17 -0.78
C LYS A 444 -2.17 -13.79 -0.64
N THR A 445 -2.84 -13.52 0.48
CA THR A 445 -4.21 -14.00 0.69
C THR A 445 -5.16 -13.45 -0.38
N GLN A 446 -4.96 -12.18 -0.78
CA GLN A 446 -5.75 -11.55 -1.84
C GLN A 446 -5.50 -12.19 -3.21
N MET A 447 -4.27 -12.62 -3.52
CA MET A 447 -3.97 -13.31 -4.77
C MET A 447 -4.82 -14.58 -4.91
N ALA A 448 -4.82 -15.44 -3.89
CA ALA A 448 -5.63 -16.67 -3.89
C ALA A 448 -7.13 -16.38 -4.01
N LYS A 449 -7.62 -15.31 -3.36
CA LYS A 449 -9.02 -14.89 -3.41
C LYS A 449 -9.44 -14.33 -4.78
N ASN A 450 -8.52 -13.66 -5.48
CA ASN A 450 -8.81 -12.99 -6.76
C ASN A 450 -8.79 -13.92 -7.98
N VAL A 451 -8.52 -15.21 -7.79
CA VAL A 451 -8.43 -16.18 -8.91
C VAL A 451 -9.71 -16.25 -9.76
N VAL A 452 -10.84 -15.86 -9.19
CA VAL A 452 -12.16 -15.93 -9.83
C VAL A 452 -12.45 -14.69 -10.68
N ILE A 453 -11.66 -13.62 -10.53
CA ILE A 453 -11.90 -12.30 -11.14
C ILE A 453 -10.78 -11.87 -12.10
N VAL A 454 -10.97 -10.74 -12.76
CA VAL A 454 -10.00 -10.19 -13.74
C VAL A 454 -8.68 -9.75 -13.09
N PRO A 455 -8.66 -8.82 -12.12
CA PRO A 455 -7.41 -8.34 -11.56
C PRO A 455 -6.80 -9.35 -10.59
N VAL A 456 -5.49 -9.56 -10.71
CA VAL A 456 -4.73 -10.31 -9.69
C VAL A 456 -4.67 -9.53 -8.37
N GLY A 457 -4.16 -10.15 -7.31
CA GLY A 457 -4.06 -9.51 -6.00
C GLY A 457 -3.11 -8.32 -5.98
N SER A 458 -3.56 -7.19 -5.43
CA SER A 458 -2.69 -6.13 -4.89
C SER A 458 -3.02 -5.89 -3.42
N LYS A 459 -2.19 -5.12 -2.74
CA LYS A 459 -2.52 -4.58 -1.41
C LYS A 459 -1.75 -3.30 -1.13
N GLY A 460 -2.45 -2.31 -0.61
CA GLY A 460 -1.81 -1.11 -0.09
C GLY A 460 -1.84 -1.06 1.43
N GLY A 461 -0.93 -0.30 2.00
CA GLY A 461 -1.06 0.14 3.38
C GLY A 461 -0.15 1.29 3.72
N PHE A 462 -0.46 1.96 4.82
CA PHE A 462 0.27 3.13 5.27
C PHE A 462 0.28 3.25 6.79
N VAL A 463 1.24 4.00 7.28
CA VAL A 463 1.44 4.36 8.68
C VAL A 463 1.49 5.87 8.81
N VAL A 464 0.97 6.39 9.91
CA VAL A 464 1.05 7.81 10.25
C VAL A 464 2.22 8.01 11.22
N LYS A 465 3.08 8.99 10.97
CA LYS A 465 4.22 9.33 11.82
C LYS A 465 3.80 10.30 12.92
N GLY A 466 4.50 10.22 14.06
CA GLY A 466 4.26 11.09 15.22
C GLY A 466 3.08 10.65 16.10
N SER A 467 2.85 11.38 17.19
CA SER A 467 1.77 11.06 18.14
C SER A 467 0.39 11.38 17.54
N LEU A 468 -0.61 10.56 17.90
CA LEU A 468 -2.04 10.79 17.61
C LEU A 468 -2.72 11.19 18.94
N PRO A 469 -2.69 12.48 19.32
CA PRO A 469 -3.00 12.91 20.67
C PRO A 469 -4.46 12.70 21.07
N ASN A 470 -5.40 12.83 20.12
CA ASN A 470 -6.83 12.59 20.34
C ASN A 470 -7.48 11.95 19.10
N ARG A 471 -8.71 11.44 19.27
CA ARG A 471 -9.43 10.67 18.23
C ARG A 471 -9.77 11.50 16.99
N GLU A 472 -10.13 12.77 17.15
CA GLU A 472 -10.55 13.64 16.04
C GLU A 472 -9.37 14.07 15.19
N GLU A 473 -8.30 14.58 15.81
CA GLU A 473 -7.04 14.88 15.12
C GLU A 473 -6.41 13.62 14.52
N GLY A 474 -6.53 12.48 15.21
CA GLY A 474 -6.09 11.19 14.70
C GLY A 474 -6.78 10.82 13.40
N ALA A 475 -8.11 10.95 13.33
CA ALA A 475 -8.88 10.67 12.13
C ALA A 475 -8.49 11.59 10.96
N GLN A 476 -8.30 12.89 11.22
CA GLN A 476 -7.89 13.85 10.20
C GLN A 476 -6.48 13.55 9.65
N ARG A 477 -5.53 13.16 10.51
CA ARG A 477 -4.18 12.79 10.07
C ARG A 477 -4.16 11.49 9.26
N VAL A 478 -4.98 10.51 9.65
CA VAL A 478 -5.13 9.26 8.90
C VAL A 478 -5.73 9.53 7.52
N GLU A 479 -6.75 10.38 7.42
CA GLU A 479 -7.32 10.79 6.14
C GLU A 479 -6.29 11.54 5.28
N ALA A 480 -5.55 12.50 5.86
CA ALA A 480 -4.51 13.24 5.16
C ALA A 480 -3.40 12.31 4.62
N ALA A 481 -2.95 11.34 5.43
CA ALA A 481 -1.99 10.34 5.00
C ALA A 481 -2.52 9.46 3.87
N TYR A 482 -3.79 9.04 3.93
CA TYR A 482 -4.44 8.31 2.85
C TYR A 482 -4.49 9.12 1.56
N ARG A 483 -4.84 10.41 1.62
CA ARG A 483 -4.83 11.31 0.46
C ARG A 483 -3.44 11.42 -0.16
N THR A 484 -2.40 11.57 0.66
CA THR A 484 -1.00 11.59 0.18
C THR A 484 -0.62 10.29 -0.51
N LEU A 485 -0.96 9.14 0.07
CA LEU A 485 -0.73 7.83 -0.55
C LEU A 485 -1.39 7.76 -1.93
N VAL A 486 -2.71 8.00 -2.01
CA VAL A 486 -3.47 7.89 -3.28
C VAL A 486 -2.91 8.85 -4.35
N ARG A 487 -2.55 10.08 -3.97
CA ARG A 487 -1.90 11.04 -4.87
C ARG A 487 -0.55 10.52 -5.38
N GLY A 488 0.27 9.92 -4.50
CA GLY A 488 1.54 9.32 -4.90
C GLY A 488 1.41 8.11 -5.81
N LEU A 489 0.35 7.30 -5.64
CA LEU A 489 0.04 6.22 -6.58
C LEU A 489 -0.31 6.79 -7.97
N LEU A 490 -1.21 7.79 -8.02
CA LEU A 490 -1.66 8.41 -9.27
C LEU A 490 -0.58 9.26 -9.95
N ASP A 491 0.40 9.79 -9.20
CA ASP A 491 1.53 10.49 -9.80
C ASP A 491 2.42 9.59 -10.67
N LEU A 492 2.41 8.27 -10.41
CA LEU A 492 3.27 7.29 -11.08
C LEU A 492 2.50 6.37 -12.03
N THR A 493 1.17 6.49 -12.09
CA THR A 493 0.28 5.63 -12.90
C THR A 493 -0.06 6.35 -14.21
N ASP A 494 0.00 5.64 -15.33
CA ASP A 494 -0.38 6.22 -16.62
C ASP A 494 -1.89 6.47 -16.67
N ASN A 495 -2.34 7.40 -17.51
CA ASN A 495 -3.76 7.66 -17.72
C ASN A 495 -4.21 7.18 -19.10
N ARG A 496 -5.52 6.97 -19.30
CA ARG A 496 -6.11 6.62 -20.60
C ARG A 496 -7.01 7.76 -21.07
N VAL A 497 -6.67 8.41 -22.18
CA VAL A 497 -7.46 9.54 -22.72
C VAL A 497 -7.65 9.34 -24.22
N GLY A 498 -8.91 9.25 -24.66
CA GLY A 498 -9.23 9.04 -26.08
C GLY A 498 -8.61 7.76 -26.67
N GLY A 499 -8.58 6.67 -25.89
CA GLY A 499 -7.98 5.40 -26.28
C GLY A 499 -6.45 5.36 -26.27
N ARG A 500 -5.76 6.46 -25.96
CA ARG A 500 -4.30 6.54 -25.86
C ARG A 500 -3.85 6.50 -24.41
N ILE A 501 -2.69 5.89 -24.17
CA ILE A 501 -2.05 5.88 -22.86
C ILE A 501 -1.16 7.12 -22.76
N LEU A 502 -1.35 7.90 -21.70
CA LEU A 502 -0.64 9.14 -21.43
C LEU A 502 0.15 8.98 -20.13
N ARG A 503 1.47 9.13 -20.20
CA ARG A 503 2.32 9.12 -19.01
C ARG A 503 2.14 10.43 -18.22
N PRO A 504 2.26 10.40 -16.88
CA PRO A 504 2.26 11.62 -16.08
C PRO A 504 3.35 12.58 -16.53
N ALA A 505 3.05 13.88 -16.53
CA ALA A 505 4.04 14.90 -16.83
C ALA A 505 5.23 14.82 -15.85
N GLU A 506 6.44 15.09 -16.36
CA GLU A 506 7.67 15.10 -15.57
C GLU A 506 8.05 13.75 -14.92
N VAL A 507 7.51 12.64 -15.46
CA VAL A 507 7.87 11.28 -15.05
C VAL A 507 8.51 10.54 -16.23
N ILE A 508 9.72 10.03 -16.01
CA ILE A 508 10.39 9.10 -16.92
C ILE A 508 10.09 7.67 -16.46
N ALA A 509 9.65 6.84 -17.41
CA ALA A 509 9.29 5.44 -17.19
C ALA A 509 10.30 4.50 -17.83
N TYR A 510 10.84 3.57 -17.05
CA TYR A 510 11.73 2.48 -17.50
C TYR A 510 10.98 1.14 -17.65
N ASP A 511 9.68 1.14 -17.38
CA ASP A 511 8.76 0.02 -17.55
C ASP A 511 7.75 0.29 -18.69
N GLY A 512 6.92 -0.71 -18.99
CA GLY A 512 5.85 -0.59 -19.98
C GLY A 512 4.70 0.30 -19.52
N ASP A 513 3.68 0.40 -20.36
CA ASP A 513 2.47 1.15 -20.06
C ASP A 513 1.72 0.55 -18.87
N ASP A 514 1.30 1.41 -17.94
CA ASP A 514 0.67 1.03 -16.67
C ASP A 514 -0.53 1.94 -16.34
N PRO A 515 -1.64 1.84 -17.11
CA PRO A 515 -2.79 2.72 -16.94
C PRO A 515 -3.79 2.24 -15.86
N TYR A 516 -3.63 1.02 -15.34
CA TYR A 516 -4.65 0.39 -14.48
C TYR A 516 -4.23 0.43 -13.01
N LEU A 517 -5.00 1.16 -12.20
CA LEU A 517 -4.87 1.21 -10.75
C LEU A 517 -6.26 1.26 -10.12
N VAL A 518 -6.64 0.22 -9.39
CA VAL A 518 -7.90 0.16 -8.62
C VAL A 518 -7.58 -0.10 -7.15
N VAL A 519 -8.16 0.73 -6.29
CA VAL A 519 -8.04 0.61 -4.83
C VAL A 519 -9.36 0.14 -4.22
N ALA A 520 -9.31 -0.46 -3.04
CA ALA A 520 -10.50 -0.79 -2.27
C ALA A 520 -10.34 -0.37 -0.81
N ALA A 521 -11.45 -0.35 -0.08
CA ALA A 521 -11.43 -0.14 1.35
C ALA A 521 -10.90 -1.37 2.11
N ASP A 522 -10.24 -1.13 3.25
CA ASP A 522 -9.79 -2.16 4.19
C ASP A 522 -9.98 -1.66 5.65
N LYS A 523 -9.42 -2.39 6.61
CA LYS A 523 -9.37 -2.00 8.02
C LYS A 523 -8.74 -0.60 8.14
N GLY A 524 -9.47 0.29 8.81
CA GLY A 524 -9.07 1.69 9.05
C GLY A 524 -9.39 2.64 7.89
N THR A 525 -9.90 2.16 6.76
CA THR A 525 -10.22 2.96 5.57
C THR A 525 -11.61 2.67 4.98
N ALA A 526 -12.48 2.00 5.76
CA ALA A 526 -13.81 1.53 5.32
C ALA A 526 -14.68 2.60 4.61
N THR A 527 -14.56 3.88 5.00
CA THR A 527 -15.34 5.00 4.46
C THR A 527 -14.59 5.81 3.40
N PHE A 528 -13.39 5.38 2.97
CA PHE A 528 -12.50 6.21 2.15
C PHE A 528 -12.63 6.00 0.64
N SER A 529 -13.49 5.08 0.17
CA SER A 529 -13.69 4.85 -1.28
C SER A 529 -14.13 6.12 -2.01
N ASP A 530 -15.04 6.91 -1.42
CA ASP A 530 -15.48 8.17 -2.04
C ASP A 530 -14.38 9.23 -2.06
N ILE A 531 -13.47 9.22 -1.07
CA ILE A 531 -12.28 10.08 -1.04
C ILE A 531 -11.33 9.71 -2.19
N ALA A 532 -11.06 8.42 -2.37
CA ALA A 532 -10.23 7.93 -3.48
C ALA A 532 -10.81 8.28 -4.85
N ASN A 533 -12.11 8.05 -5.06
CA ASN A 533 -12.81 8.42 -6.29
C ASN A 533 -12.80 9.94 -6.54
N ALA A 534 -12.90 10.77 -5.50
CA ALA A 534 -12.77 12.21 -5.63
C ALA A 534 -11.36 12.62 -6.09
N ILE A 535 -10.30 12.02 -5.51
CA ILE A 535 -8.92 12.28 -5.94
C ILE A 535 -8.71 11.83 -7.39
N ALA A 536 -9.22 10.66 -7.78
CA ALA A 536 -9.12 10.18 -9.16
C ALA A 536 -9.76 11.15 -10.16
N ARG A 537 -10.91 11.73 -9.82
CA ARG A 537 -11.55 12.80 -10.61
C ARG A 537 -10.71 14.07 -10.69
N ASP A 538 -10.12 14.51 -9.58
CA ASP A 538 -9.23 15.69 -9.56
C ASP A 538 -8.02 15.49 -10.49
N TYR A 539 -7.56 14.24 -10.67
CA TYR A 539 -6.50 13.87 -11.60
C TYR A 539 -6.98 13.68 -13.04
N GLY A 540 -8.29 13.74 -13.30
CA GLY A 540 -8.87 13.37 -14.60
C GLY A 540 -8.57 11.91 -14.98
N PHE A 541 -8.45 11.03 -13.98
CA PHE A 541 -8.09 9.64 -14.20
C PHE A 541 -9.25 8.86 -14.83
N TRP A 542 -8.96 8.07 -15.85
CA TRP A 542 -9.95 7.45 -16.75
C TRP A 542 -10.95 6.51 -16.06
N LEU A 543 -10.59 5.94 -14.91
CA LEU A 543 -11.51 5.09 -14.14
C LEU A 543 -12.61 5.87 -13.40
N ASP A 544 -12.49 7.19 -13.22
CA ASP A 544 -13.43 8.03 -12.43
C ASP A 544 -13.88 7.33 -11.12
N ASP A 545 -15.13 6.87 -11.05
CA ASP A 545 -15.76 6.24 -9.89
C ASP A 545 -15.72 4.70 -9.91
N ALA A 546 -14.97 4.13 -10.85
CA ALA A 546 -14.46 2.77 -10.84
C ALA A 546 -13.06 2.67 -10.21
N PHE A 547 -12.40 3.79 -9.92
CA PHE A 547 -11.07 3.81 -9.27
C PHE A 547 -11.08 3.15 -7.90
N ALA A 548 -12.14 3.39 -7.11
CA ALA A 548 -12.37 2.76 -5.83
C ALA A 548 -13.76 2.13 -5.76
N SER A 549 -13.80 0.82 -5.48
CA SER A 549 -15.05 0.07 -5.34
C SER A 549 -15.74 0.31 -3.99
N GLY A 550 -17.06 0.11 -3.95
CA GLY A 550 -17.85 0.21 -2.70
C GLY A 550 -18.15 1.65 -2.24
N GLY A 551 -18.06 2.63 -3.15
CA GLY A 551 -18.51 4.00 -2.90
C GLY A 551 -20.03 4.16 -3.02
N THR A 552 -20.53 5.39 -2.89
CA THR A 552 -21.97 5.72 -2.82
C THR A 552 -22.81 5.16 -3.98
N HIS A 553 -22.25 5.03 -5.19
CA HIS A 553 -22.94 4.52 -6.39
C HIS A 553 -22.51 3.09 -6.77
N GLY A 554 -21.91 2.35 -5.83
CA GLY A 554 -21.53 0.95 -6.02
C GLY A 554 -22.63 -0.03 -5.60
N TYR A 555 -22.37 -1.31 -5.78
CA TYR A 555 -23.25 -2.36 -5.30
C TYR A 555 -23.06 -2.57 -3.79
N ASP A 556 -24.12 -2.35 -3.01
CA ASP A 556 -24.10 -2.59 -1.57
C ASP A 556 -24.16 -4.10 -1.30
N HIS A 557 -23.04 -4.67 -0.86
CA HIS A 557 -22.90 -6.10 -0.62
C HIS A 557 -23.84 -6.61 0.48
N LYS A 558 -24.13 -5.78 1.49
CA LYS A 558 -25.04 -6.12 2.58
C LYS A 558 -26.48 -6.10 2.11
N ALA A 559 -26.86 -5.11 1.30
CA ALA A 559 -28.20 -5.05 0.70
C ALA A 559 -28.44 -6.19 -0.30
N LEU A 560 -27.41 -6.55 -1.09
CA LEU A 560 -27.49 -7.66 -2.06
C LEU A 560 -27.31 -9.04 -1.43
N ALA A 561 -26.83 -9.09 -0.19
CA ALA A 561 -26.46 -10.29 0.56
C ALA A 561 -25.43 -11.18 -0.18
N ILE A 562 -24.66 -10.62 -1.11
CA ILE A 562 -24.00 -11.43 -2.15
C ILE A 562 -22.89 -12.33 -1.58
N THR A 563 -22.14 -11.85 -0.60
CA THR A 563 -21.09 -12.63 0.08
C THR A 563 -21.70 -13.82 0.83
N ALA A 564 -22.76 -13.57 1.61
CA ALA A 564 -23.46 -14.62 2.36
C ALA A 564 -24.13 -15.63 1.44
N ARG A 565 -24.78 -15.16 0.36
CA ARG A 565 -25.41 -16.03 -0.66
C ARG A 565 -24.37 -16.90 -1.38
N GLY A 566 -23.20 -16.35 -1.72
CA GLY A 566 -22.11 -17.11 -2.32
C GLY A 566 -21.60 -18.24 -1.43
N ALA A 567 -21.36 -17.94 -0.15
CA ALA A 567 -20.96 -18.96 0.84
C ALA A 567 -22.07 -20.00 1.05
N TRP A 568 -23.33 -19.56 1.02
CA TRP A 568 -24.48 -20.45 1.13
C TRP A 568 -24.63 -21.41 -0.05
N GLU A 569 -24.28 -21.01 -1.28
CA GLU A 569 -24.23 -21.94 -2.42
C GLU A 569 -23.24 -23.10 -2.18
N CYS A 570 -22.10 -22.80 -1.54
CA CYS A 570 -21.10 -23.80 -1.18
C CYS A 570 -21.60 -24.72 -0.04
N VAL A 571 -22.20 -24.15 0.99
CA VAL A 571 -22.83 -24.90 2.10
C VAL A 571 -23.96 -25.79 1.58
N ASN A 572 -24.81 -25.28 0.69
CA ASN A 572 -25.87 -26.04 0.04
C ASN A 572 -25.34 -27.23 -0.75
N ALA A 573 -24.20 -27.08 -1.44
CA ALA A 573 -23.57 -28.18 -2.16
C ALA A 573 -23.16 -29.30 -1.19
N HIS A 574 -22.50 -28.97 -0.07
CA HIS A 574 -22.12 -29.94 0.95
C HIS A 574 -23.32 -30.70 1.51
N PHE A 575 -24.39 -30.01 1.89
CA PHE A 575 -25.59 -30.67 2.42
C PHE A 575 -26.28 -31.56 1.37
N ARG A 576 -26.38 -31.10 0.12
CA ARG A 576 -26.97 -31.91 -0.96
C ARG A 576 -26.15 -33.17 -1.26
N GLU A 577 -24.82 -33.10 -1.17
CA GLU A 577 -23.95 -34.28 -1.24
C GLU A 577 -24.16 -35.26 -0.08
N LEU A 578 -24.61 -34.78 1.07
CA LEU A 578 -25.01 -35.59 2.23
C LEU A 578 -26.48 -36.05 2.16
N GLY A 579 -27.20 -35.73 1.09
CA GLY A 579 -28.61 -36.09 0.92
C GLY A 579 -29.59 -35.24 1.77
N ARG A 580 -29.16 -34.06 2.22
CA ARG A 580 -29.98 -33.09 2.98
C ARG A 580 -30.21 -31.83 2.15
N ASP A 581 -31.35 -31.18 2.36
CA ASP A 581 -31.71 -29.93 1.70
C ASP A 581 -31.95 -28.82 2.75
N PRO A 582 -31.03 -27.85 2.92
CA PRO A 582 -31.15 -26.78 3.90
C PRO A 582 -32.38 -25.88 3.73
N ASP A 583 -33.02 -25.93 2.57
CA ASP A 583 -34.27 -25.19 2.29
C ASP A 583 -35.51 -25.96 2.83
N ARG A 584 -35.39 -27.26 3.09
CA ARG A 584 -36.51 -28.16 3.47
C ARG A 584 -36.33 -28.81 4.84
N ASP A 585 -35.11 -29.22 5.17
CA ASP A 585 -34.74 -29.92 6.39
C ASP A 585 -34.37 -28.94 7.51
N ASN A 586 -34.67 -29.29 8.76
CA ASN A 586 -34.19 -28.51 9.90
C ASN A 586 -32.68 -28.72 10.06
N ILE A 587 -31.92 -27.63 10.08
CA ILE A 587 -30.45 -27.62 10.19
C ILE A 587 -30.08 -26.93 11.51
N SER A 588 -29.39 -27.65 12.40
CA SER A 588 -28.84 -27.09 13.63
C SER A 588 -27.56 -26.29 13.35
N VAL A 589 -27.47 -25.09 13.92
CA VAL A 589 -26.40 -24.13 13.59
C VAL A 589 -25.73 -23.59 14.84
N VAL A 590 -24.40 -23.50 14.81
CA VAL A 590 -23.61 -22.60 15.65
C VAL A 590 -23.05 -21.49 14.78
N GLY A 591 -23.10 -20.26 15.27
CA GLY A 591 -22.67 -19.08 14.52
C GLY A 591 -21.56 -18.27 15.19
N ILE A 592 -20.67 -17.69 14.39
CA ILE A 592 -19.68 -16.70 14.84
C ILE A 592 -20.08 -15.33 14.26
N GLY A 593 -20.63 -14.45 15.09
CA GLY A 593 -21.14 -13.13 14.70
C GLY A 593 -22.47 -12.75 15.36
N ASP A 594 -23.10 -11.70 14.82
CA ASP A 594 -24.40 -11.21 15.26
C ASP A 594 -25.27 -10.75 14.06
N MET A 595 -26.57 -10.55 14.31
CA MET A 595 -27.55 -10.17 13.28
C MET A 595 -27.33 -8.78 12.67
N SER A 596 -26.48 -7.92 13.22
CA SER A 596 -26.13 -6.63 12.62
C SER A 596 -25.06 -6.75 11.53
N GLY A 597 -24.27 -7.84 11.55
CA GLY A 597 -23.22 -8.11 10.59
C GLY A 597 -23.76 -8.43 9.19
N ASP A 598 -23.02 -8.03 8.15
CA ASP A 598 -23.35 -8.33 6.75
C ASP A 598 -23.44 -9.84 6.51
N VAL A 599 -22.33 -10.56 6.69
CA VAL A 599 -22.26 -11.98 6.34
C VAL A 599 -23.07 -12.85 7.31
N PHE A 600 -22.95 -12.60 8.62
CA PHE A 600 -23.69 -13.35 9.62
C PHE A 600 -25.20 -13.14 9.49
N GLY A 601 -25.64 -11.88 9.51
CA GLY A 601 -27.05 -11.53 9.50
C GLY A 601 -27.75 -12.02 8.24
N ASN A 602 -27.15 -11.77 7.07
CA ASN A 602 -27.70 -12.29 5.81
C ASN A 602 -27.72 -13.83 5.79
N GLY A 603 -26.61 -14.49 6.17
CA GLY A 603 -26.52 -15.95 6.17
C GLY A 603 -27.58 -16.63 7.04
N MET A 604 -27.83 -16.09 8.23
CA MET A 604 -28.85 -16.61 9.15
C MET A 604 -30.30 -16.36 8.68
N LEU A 605 -30.50 -15.60 7.61
CA LEU A 605 -31.81 -15.35 6.99
C LEU A 605 -32.01 -16.08 5.66
N LEU A 606 -31.02 -16.82 5.16
CA LEU A 606 -31.15 -17.50 3.87
C LEU A 606 -32.08 -18.72 3.90
N SER A 607 -32.29 -19.31 5.08
CA SER A 607 -33.27 -20.39 5.26
C SER A 607 -34.09 -20.21 6.56
N PRO A 608 -35.42 -20.35 6.48
CA PRO A 608 -36.28 -20.35 7.66
C PRO A 608 -36.21 -21.66 8.46
N ARG A 609 -35.46 -22.67 7.97
CA ARG A 609 -35.28 -23.98 8.64
C ARG A 609 -34.09 -24.04 9.59
N LEU A 610 -33.33 -22.95 9.70
CA LEU A 610 -32.15 -22.89 10.56
C LEU A 610 -32.53 -22.79 12.02
N ARG A 611 -32.05 -23.76 12.81
CA ARG A 611 -32.10 -23.78 14.27
C ARG A 611 -30.79 -23.24 14.82
N LEU A 612 -30.70 -21.93 15.02
CA LEU A 612 -29.50 -21.28 15.58
C LEU A 612 -29.42 -21.58 17.08
N ARG A 613 -28.60 -22.57 17.47
CA ARG A 613 -28.52 -23.04 18.85
C ARG A 613 -27.56 -22.24 19.72
N ALA A 614 -26.53 -21.67 19.09
CA ALA A 614 -25.65 -20.72 19.74
C ALA A 614 -25.05 -19.75 18.73
N ALA A 615 -24.76 -18.54 19.19
CA ALA A 615 -23.95 -17.58 18.48
C ALA A 615 -23.10 -16.75 19.44
N PHE A 616 -21.99 -16.20 18.99
CA PHE A 616 -21.21 -15.28 19.82
C PHE A 616 -20.52 -14.21 18.97
N ASP A 617 -20.40 -13.01 19.54
CA ASP A 617 -19.64 -11.89 18.96
C ASP A 617 -18.62 -11.35 19.98
N HIS A 618 -18.17 -10.12 19.80
CA HIS A 618 -17.25 -9.46 20.74
C HIS A 618 -17.96 -9.01 22.05
N ARG A 619 -19.30 -9.05 22.11
CA ARG A 619 -20.12 -8.48 23.19
C ARG A 619 -20.88 -9.55 23.99
N HIS A 620 -21.45 -10.53 23.30
CA HIS A 620 -22.44 -11.46 23.85
C HIS A 620 -22.21 -12.91 23.39
N ILE A 621 -22.76 -13.83 24.18
CA ILE A 621 -22.96 -15.24 23.85
C ILE A 621 -24.47 -15.48 23.90
N PHE A 622 -25.04 -15.87 22.77
CA PHE A 622 -26.42 -16.29 22.58
C PHE A 622 -26.51 -17.81 22.67
N LEU A 623 -27.47 -18.33 23.45
CA LEU A 623 -27.76 -19.75 23.61
C LEU A 623 -29.27 -20.00 23.47
N ASP A 624 -29.63 -20.98 22.65
CA ASP A 624 -31.00 -21.45 22.50
C ASP A 624 -30.98 -22.97 22.22
N PRO A 625 -31.23 -23.83 23.21
CA PRO A 625 -30.99 -25.27 23.06
C PRO A 625 -31.93 -25.96 22.06
N ASP A 626 -33.18 -25.50 21.86
CA ASP A 626 -34.13 -26.04 20.88
C ASP A 626 -35.03 -24.95 20.26
N PRO A 627 -34.48 -24.04 19.43
CA PRO A 627 -35.23 -22.94 18.84
C PRO A 627 -36.32 -23.45 17.88
N GLU A 628 -37.51 -22.86 17.96
CA GLU A 628 -38.55 -23.06 16.95
C GLU A 628 -38.16 -22.28 15.67
N PRO A 629 -37.95 -22.95 14.52
CA PRO A 629 -37.31 -22.32 13.36
C PRO A 629 -38.01 -21.08 12.81
N LEU A 630 -39.34 -21.09 12.70
CA LEU A 630 -40.07 -20.04 11.98
C LEU A 630 -40.16 -18.75 12.79
N SER A 631 -40.51 -18.84 14.07
CA SER A 631 -40.56 -17.71 15.01
C SER A 631 -39.17 -17.14 15.27
N ALA A 632 -38.16 -17.98 15.49
CA ALA A 632 -36.78 -17.53 15.64
C ALA A 632 -36.22 -16.90 14.35
N HIS A 633 -36.65 -17.34 13.16
CA HIS A 633 -36.32 -16.68 11.90
C HIS A 633 -36.96 -15.30 11.78
N ALA A 634 -38.25 -15.17 12.10
CA ALA A 634 -38.95 -13.89 12.09
C ALA A 634 -38.29 -12.88 13.05
N GLU A 635 -37.87 -13.34 14.23
CA GLU A 635 -37.17 -12.51 15.21
C GLU A 635 -35.78 -12.09 14.75
N ARG A 636 -34.98 -13.01 14.21
CA ARG A 636 -33.71 -12.68 13.56
C ARG A 636 -33.89 -11.64 12.44
N GLN A 637 -34.96 -11.76 11.66
CA GLN A 637 -35.27 -10.79 10.61
C GLN A 637 -35.63 -9.41 11.18
N ARG A 638 -36.36 -9.35 12.30
CA ARG A 638 -36.62 -8.10 13.02
C ARG A 638 -35.31 -7.45 13.48
N LEU A 639 -34.42 -8.21 14.12
CA LEU A 639 -33.12 -7.73 14.59
C LEU A 639 -32.23 -7.21 13.45
N PHE A 640 -32.21 -7.89 12.31
CA PHE A 640 -31.43 -7.48 11.14
C PHE A 640 -31.89 -6.13 10.58
N ARG A 641 -33.20 -5.82 10.67
CA ARG A 641 -33.78 -4.57 10.15
C ARG A 641 -33.62 -3.37 11.09
N LEU A 642 -33.19 -3.58 12.34
CA LEU A 642 -32.96 -2.47 13.27
C LEU A 642 -31.75 -1.64 12.79
N PRO A 643 -31.79 -0.29 12.93
CA PRO A 643 -30.66 0.58 12.57
C PRO A 643 -29.36 0.23 13.32
N ARG A 644 -29.49 -0.22 14.56
CA ARG A 644 -28.44 -0.82 15.39
C ARG A 644 -29.05 -1.96 16.16
N SER A 645 -28.37 -3.11 16.18
CA SER A 645 -28.79 -4.27 16.96
C SER A 645 -27.61 -5.02 17.56
N SER A 646 -27.94 -5.82 18.55
CA SER A 646 -27.08 -6.77 19.23
C SER A 646 -27.91 -7.98 19.63
N TRP A 647 -27.26 -9.03 20.14
CA TRP A 647 -28.01 -10.15 20.72
C TRP A 647 -28.89 -9.73 21.89
N ASP A 648 -28.56 -8.69 22.64
CA ASP A 648 -29.38 -8.26 23.79
C ASP A 648 -30.74 -7.65 23.38
N ASP A 649 -30.88 -7.26 22.11
CA ASP A 649 -32.15 -6.76 21.56
C ASP A 649 -33.13 -7.90 21.19
N TYR A 650 -32.70 -9.17 21.25
CA TYR A 650 -33.51 -10.35 20.90
C TYR A 650 -34.67 -10.52 21.91
N ASP A 651 -35.87 -10.79 21.41
CA ASP A 651 -37.02 -11.08 22.25
C ASP A 651 -36.82 -12.40 23.01
N ARG A 652 -36.44 -12.27 24.30
CA ARG A 652 -36.16 -13.39 25.18
C ARG A 652 -37.38 -14.31 25.43
N THR A 653 -38.60 -13.86 25.14
CA THR A 653 -39.81 -14.69 25.25
C THR A 653 -39.89 -15.78 24.17
N LEU A 654 -39.10 -15.64 23.09
CA LEU A 654 -39.00 -16.60 22.00
C LEU A 654 -37.87 -17.62 22.18
N LEU A 655 -37.04 -17.48 23.21
CA LEU A 655 -36.00 -18.46 23.54
C LEU A 655 -36.66 -19.76 24.04
N SER A 656 -36.12 -20.91 23.63
CA SER A 656 -36.56 -22.19 24.19
C SER A 656 -36.18 -22.32 25.67
N ASN A 657 -36.76 -23.30 26.36
CA ASN A 657 -36.44 -23.59 27.75
C ASN A 657 -34.94 -23.81 27.93
N GLY A 658 -34.32 -23.04 28.83
CA GLY A 658 -32.88 -23.07 29.08
C GLY A 658 -32.05 -22.14 28.21
N GLY A 659 -32.66 -21.44 27.24
CA GLY A 659 -32.01 -20.42 26.43
C GLY A 659 -31.67 -19.14 27.22
N GLY A 660 -30.71 -18.37 26.71
CA GLY A 660 -30.28 -17.13 27.34
C GLY A 660 -29.25 -16.35 26.53
N ILE A 661 -29.08 -15.08 26.90
CA ILE A 661 -28.14 -14.14 26.27
C ILE A 661 -27.28 -13.54 27.36
N PHE A 662 -25.97 -13.70 27.20
CA PHE A 662 -25.00 -13.45 28.26
C PHE A 662 -23.89 -12.51 27.77
N PRO A 663 -23.44 -11.55 28.58
CA PRO A 663 -22.28 -10.73 28.25
C PRO A 663 -21.02 -11.58 28.16
N ARG A 664 -20.22 -11.41 27.10
CA ARG A 664 -18.92 -12.08 26.94
C ARG A 664 -17.90 -11.64 28.00
N ALA A 665 -18.11 -10.47 28.60
CA ALA A 665 -17.30 -9.94 29.70
C ALA A 665 -17.71 -10.46 31.09
N ALA A 666 -18.73 -11.33 31.18
CA ALA A 666 -19.12 -11.95 32.45
C ALA A 666 -17.95 -12.77 33.03
N LYS A 667 -17.85 -12.82 34.36
CA LYS A 667 -16.85 -13.70 35.02
C LYS A 667 -17.21 -15.18 34.81
N GLU A 668 -18.50 -15.47 34.85
CA GLU A 668 -19.03 -16.82 34.77
C GLU A 668 -20.47 -16.77 34.23
N ILE A 669 -20.89 -17.81 33.53
CA ILE A 669 -22.23 -17.97 32.95
C ILE A 669 -22.83 -19.26 33.51
N GLY A 670 -24.00 -19.16 34.17
CA GLY A 670 -24.76 -20.32 34.63
C GLY A 670 -25.38 -21.08 33.45
N LEU A 671 -25.29 -22.41 33.47
CA LEU A 671 -25.77 -23.28 32.40
C LEU A 671 -27.02 -24.03 32.82
N SER A 672 -28.07 -23.93 32.01
CA SER A 672 -29.31 -24.70 32.23
C SER A 672 -29.09 -26.21 32.02
N PRO A 673 -29.95 -27.08 32.56
CA PRO A 673 -29.91 -28.52 32.29
C PRO A 673 -29.93 -28.87 30.79
N GLU A 674 -30.69 -28.13 29.99
CA GLU A 674 -30.82 -28.32 28.54
C GLU A 674 -29.51 -27.98 27.80
N VAL A 675 -28.89 -26.85 28.14
CA VAL A 675 -27.60 -26.44 27.57
C VAL A 675 -26.48 -27.39 28.00
N LYS A 676 -26.46 -27.80 29.27
CA LYS A 676 -25.52 -28.82 29.78
C LYS A 676 -25.64 -30.14 29.04
N GLY A 677 -26.87 -30.62 28.85
CA GLY A 677 -27.16 -31.86 28.13
C GLY A 677 -26.70 -31.81 26.67
N TRP A 678 -26.90 -30.69 25.98
CA TRP A 678 -26.43 -30.52 24.59
C TRP A 678 -24.90 -30.42 24.48
N LEU A 679 -24.27 -29.57 25.29
CA LEU A 679 -22.82 -29.34 25.21
C LEU A 679 -22.00 -30.47 25.85
N GLY A 680 -22.64 -31.36 26.61
CA GLY A 680 -21.96 -32.38 27.40
C GLY A 680 -21.17 -31.79 28.58
N CYS A 681 -21.64 -30.67 29.14
CA CYS A 681 -21.00 -30.00 30.27
C CYS A 681 -21.58 -30.48 31.60
N HIS A 682 -20.71 -30.82 32.56
CA HIS A 682 -21.14 -31.25 33.90
C HIS A 682 -21.15 -30.10 34.93
N HIS A 683 -20.52 -28.97 34.62
CA HIS A 683 -20.46 -27.81 35.50
C HIS A 683 -21.75 -26.99 35.42
N ASP A 684 -22.24 -26.52 36.57
CA ASP A 684 -23.41 -25.63 36.63
C ASP A 684 -23.13 -24.22 36.10
N SER A 685 -21.86 -23.85 36.00
CA SER A 685 -21.40 -22.55 35.51
C SER A 685 -20.00 -22.67 34.89
N ILE A 686 -19.69 -21.78 33.94
CA ILE A 686 -18.41 -21.80 33.21
C ILE A 686 -18.00 -20.38 32.80
N ASP A 687 -16.71 -20.12 32.64
CA ASP A 687 -16.22 -18.86 32.09
C ASP A 687 -16.59 -18.72 30.59
N PRO A 688 -16.76 -17.49 30.07
CA PRO A 688 -17.15 -17.27 28.67
C PRO A 688 -16.19 -17.87 27.63
N ALA A 689 -14.89 -17.90 27.90
CA ALA A 689 -13.93 -18.47 26.95
C ALA A 689 -14.05 -20.00 26.91
N GLY A 690 -14.21 -20.64 28.06
CA GLY A 690 -14.56 -22.06 28.17
C GLY A 690 -15.87 -22.40 27.47
N LEU A 691 -16.90 -21.59 27.64
CA LEU A 691 -18.18 -21.78 26.96
C LEU A 691 -18.06 -21.71 25.44
N ILE A 692 -17.32 -20.72 24.91
CA ILE A 692 -17.11 -20.60 23.46
C ILE A 692 -16.37 -21.84 22.91
N ARG A 693 -15.38 -22.38 23.62
CA ARG A 693 -14.71 -23.63 23.22
C ARG A 693 -15.70 -24.80 23.14
N LEU A 694 -16.60 -24.93 24.13
CA LEU A 694 -17.65 -25.96 24.09
C LEU A 694 -18.64 -25.77 22.95
N ILE A 695 -19.04 -24.52 22.67
CA ILE A 695 -19.93 -24.15 21.56
C ILE A 695 -19.29 -24.51 20.22
N LEU A 696 -18.02 -24.18 20.00
CA LEU A 696 -17.29 -24.51 18.77
C LEU A 696 -17.19 -26.03 18.57
N CYS A 697 -17.00 -26.79 19.65
CA CYS A 697 -16.96 -28.25 19.61
C CYS A 697 -18.35 -28.89 19.67
N ALA A 698 -19.45 -28.15 19.70
CA ALA A 698 -20.79 -28.72 19.88
C ALA A 698 -21.21 -29.61 18.70
N PRO A 699 -21.97 -30.70 18.93
CA PRO A 699 -22.54 -31.47 17.83
C PRO A 699 -23.66 -30.66 17.17
N VAL A 700 -23.44 -30.22 15.93
CA VAL A 700 -24.39 -29.49 15.09
C VAL A 700 -24.21 -29.84 13.61
N ASP A 701 -25.17 -29.45 12.79
CA ASP A 701 -25.10 -29.67 11.35
C ASP A 701 -24.20 -28.65 10.66
N LEU A 702 -24.29 -27.38 11.07
CA LEU A 702 -23.56 -26.26 10.47
C LEU A 702 -22.82 -25.43 11.52
N LEU A 703 -21.53 -25.19 11.29
CA LEU A 703 -20.81 -24.07 11.89
C LEU A 703 -20.69 -22.95 10.85
N TRP A 704 -21.36 -21.83 11.10
CA TRP A 704 -21.35 -20.67 10.21
C TRP A 704 -20.41 -19.59 10.74
N ASN A 705 -19.29 -19.38 10.06
CA ASN A 705 -18.41 -18.26 10.37
C ASN A 705 -18.85 -17.02 9.58
N GLY A 706 -19.48 -16.05 10.26
CA GLY A 706 -19.81 -14.74 9.69
C GLY A 706 -18.97 -13.59 10.27
N GLY A 707 -17.95 -13.91 11.07
CA GLY A 707 -17.11 -12.97 11.81
C GLY A 707 -15.68 -12.88 11.27
N ILE A 708 -14.81 -12.20 12.02
CA ILE A 708 -13.38 -12.07 11.73
C ILE A 708 -12.60 -12.64 12.91
N GLY A 709 -11.60 -13.47 12.63
CA GLY A 709 -10.72 -14.06 13.64
C GLY A 709 -10.50 -15.54 13.40
N THR A 710 -9.37 -16.07 13.89
CA THR A 710 -8.99 -17.47 13.72
C THR A 710 -9.33 -18.27 14.97
N TYR A 711 -10.44 -19.00 14.89
CA TYR A 711 -11.04 -19.80 15.97
C TYR A 711 -10.60 -21.26 15.96
N VAL A 712 -10.04 -21.72 14.85
CA VAL A 712 -9.67 -23.13 14.67
C VAL A 712 -8.26 -23.24 14.07
N LYS A 713 -7.41 -24.05 14.69
CA LYS A 713 -6.07 -24.40 14.20
C LYS A 713 -5.91 -25.92 14.12
N ALA A 714 -4.77 -26.42 13.66
CA ALA A 714 -4.41 -27.82 13.85
C ALA A 714 -3.82 -28.06 15.25
N ALA A 715 -3.92 -29.29 15.77
CA ALA A 715 -3.28 -29.69 17.03
C ALA A 715 -1.75 -29.56 16.98
N SER A 716 -1.17 -29.56 15.77
CA SER A 716 0.27 -29.40 15.52
C SER A 716 0.75 -27.94 15.45
N GLU A 717 -0.16 -26.97 15.62
CA GLU A 717 0.14 -25.54 15.72
C GLU A 717 -0.04 -25.08 17.16
N LYS A 718 0.82 -24.18 17.64
CA LYS A 718 0.60 -23.51 18.93
C LYS A 718 -0.32 -22.31 18.75
N HIS A 719 -1.01 -21.89 19.82
CA HIS A 719 -1.91 -20.74 19.74
C HIS A 719 -1.16 -19.46 19.35
N GLU A 720 0.04 -19.27 19.91
CA GLU A 720 0.88 -18.09 19.72
C GLU A 720 1.43 -17.97 18.28
N GLU A 721 1.48 -19.08 17.54
CA GLU A 721 1.98 -19.16 16.16
C GLU A 721 0.94 -18.70 15.11
N VAL A 722 -0.35 -18.67 15.47
CA VAL A 722 -1.46 -18.37 14.55
C VAL A 722 -1.56 -16.88 14.19
N GLY A 723 -1.01 -15.99 15.02
CA GLY A 723 -1.01 -14.54 14.75
C GLY A 723 -2.29 -13.78 15.13
N ASP A 724 -3.27 -14.45 15.75
CA ASP A 724 -4.52 -13.83 16.26
C ASP A 724 -4.65 -13.98 17.79
N ARG A 725 -3.89 -13.19 18.53
CA ARG A 725 -3.83 -13.31 20.00
C ARG A 725 -5.18 -13.07 20.69
N ALA A 726 -6.07 -12.30 20.07
CA ALA A 726 -7.38 -11.98 20.66
C ALA A 726 -8.27 -13.21 20.82
N ASN A 727 -8.04 -14.25 20.00
CA ASN A 727 -8.81 -15.49 20.03
C ASN A 727 -8.03 -16.67 20.63
N ASP A 728 -6.82 -16.48 21.17
CA ASP A 728 -6.03 -17.57 21.76
C ASP A 728 -6.80 -18.34 22.83
N ALA A 729 -7.50 -17.63 23.71
CA ALA A 729 -8.27 -18.23 24.80
C ALA A 729 -9.49 -19.04 24.34
N VAL A 730 -10.01 -18.83 23.13
CA VAL A 730 -11.22 -19.50 22.62
C VAL A 730 -10.92 -20.48 21.50
N ARG A 731 -9.69 -20.49 20.96
CA ARG A 731 -9.32 -21.29 19.80
C ARG A 731 -9.31 -22.78 20.14
N VAL A 732 -9.80 -23.59 19.21
CA VAL A 732 -9.85 -25.06 19.31
C VAL A 732 -9.08 -25.70 18.16
N ASP A 733 -8.84 -27.00 18.26
CA ASP A 733 -8.22 -27.79 17.19
C ASP A 733 -9.29 -28.30 16.21
N GLY A 734 -8.94 -28.39 14.93
CA GLY A 734 -9.85 -28.84 13.87
C GLY A 734 -10.39 -30.24 14.11
N GLY A 735 -9.58 -31.13 14.70
CA GLY A 735 -10.00 -32.47 15.11
C GLY A 735 -11.01 -32.52 16.26
N GLN A 736 -11.25 -31.41 16.96
CA GLN A 736 -12.23 -31.31 18.06
C GLN A 736 -13.62 -30.88 17.58
N LEU A 737 -13.72 -30.36 16.36
CA LEU A 737 -15.00 -29.91 15.80
C LEU A 737 -15.90 -31.10 15.48
N ARG A 738 -17.19 -30.97 15.83
CA ARG A 738 -18.22 -31.98 15.57
C ARG A 738 -19.31 -31.50 14.62
N ALA A 739 -19.14 -30.32 14.02
CA ALA A 739 -20.02 -29.84 12.97
C ALA A 739 -19.94 -30.78 11.74
N LEU A 740 -21.04 -31.03 11.04
CA LEU A 740 -21.00 -31.80 9.78
C LEU A 740 -20.46 -30.95 8.62
N VAL A 741 -20.88 -29.70 8.55
CA VAL A 741 -20.51 -28.73 7.52
C VAL A 741 -20.01 -27.45 8.20
N VAL A 742 -18.95 -26.86 7.65
CA VAL A 742 -18.51 -25.50 7.98
C VAL A 742 -18.71 -24.62 6.76
N GLY A 743 -19.34 -23.47 6.95
CA GLY A 743 -19.40 -22.39 5.96
C GLY A 743 -18.53 -21.22 6.40
N GLU A 744 -17.47 -20.92 5.63
CA GLU A 744 -16.58 -19.78 5.92
C GLU A 744 -17.00 -18.54 5.13
N GLY A 745 -18.07 -17.88 5.58
CA GLY A 745 -18.48 -16.59 5.03
C GLY A 745 -17.55 -15.44 5.42
N GLY A 746 -17.00 -15.45 6.63
CA GLY A 746 -15.97 -14.55 7.11
C GLY A 746 -14.58 -14.92 6.59
N ASN A 747 -13.59 -14.03 6.78
CA ASN A 747 -12.20 -14.33 6.42
C ASN A 747 -11.44 -14.92 7.63
N LEU A 748 -10.51 -15.83 7.36
CA LEU A 748 -9.52 -16.37 8.31
C LEU A 748 -10.13 -17.05 9.55
N GLY A 749 -11.28 -17.70 9.42
CA GLY A 749 -11.89 -18.48 10.51
C GLY A 749 -11.00 -19.60 11.03
N PHE A 750 -10.25 -20.20 10.11
CA PHE A 750 -9.42 -21.37 10.30
C PHE A 750 -8.00 -21.12 9.78
N THR A 751 -6.99 -21.70 10.43
CA THR A 751 -5.70 -21.93 9.76
C THR A 751 -5.87 -22.97 8.66
N GLN A 752 -5.02 -22.93 7.63
CA GLN A 752 -5.08 -23.94 6.56
C GLN A 752 -4.89 -25.37 7.10
N ARG A 753 -3.97 -25.56 8.06
CA ARG A 753 -3.76 -26.85 8.72
C ARG A 753 -4.99 -27.28 9.53
N GLY A 754 -5.67 -26.34 10.20
CA GLY A 754 -6.92 -26.60 10.92
C GLY A 754 -8.05 -27.06 10.00
N ARG A 755 -8.16 -26.47 8.79
CA ARG A 755 -9.13 -26.94 7.77
C ARG A 755 -8.84 -28.37 7.34
N ILE A 756 -7.57 -28.69 7.10
CA ILE A 756 -7.13 -30.03 6.69
C ILE A 756 -7.43 -31.04 7.81
N GLU A 757 -7.09 -30.73 9.06
CA GLU A 757 -7.36 -31.60 10.21
C GLU A 757 -8.86 -31.89 10.38
N TYR A 758 -9.72 -30.86 10.29
CA TYR A 758 -11.17 -31.02 10.33
C TYR A 758 -11.70 -31.84 9.15
N ALA A 759 -11.19 -31.61 7.94
CA ALA A 759 -11.58 -32.38 6.75
C ALA A 759 -11.18 -33.85 6.84
N LEU A 760 -10.00 -34.16 7.39
CA LEU A 760 -9.53 -35.53 7.64
C LEU A 760 -10.39 -36.25 8.70
N ALA A 761 -10.96 -35.51 9.65
CA ALA A 761 -11.93 -36.03 10.62
C ALA A 761 -13.33 -36.29 10.02
N GLY A 762 -13.53 -36.03 8.72
CA GLY A 762 -14.78 -36.26 8.00
C GLY A 762 -15.68 -35.03 7.85
N GLY A 763 -15.25 -33.87 8.38
CA GLY A 763 -15.93 -32.60 8.23
C GLY A 763 -15.95 -32.08 6.78
N ARG A 764 -16.99 -31.34 6.42
CA ARG A 764 -17.11 -30.72 5.08
C ARG A 764 -16.81 -29.23 5.14
N ILE A 765 -15.72 -28.83 4.50
CA ILE A 765 -15.21 -27.46 4.49
C ILE A 765 -14.50 -27.17 3.16
N ASN A 766 -14.61 -25.94 2.65
CA ASN A 766 -13.73 -25.38 1.63
C ASN A 766 -12.84 -24.30 2.29
N THR A 767 -11.93 -23.69 1.55
CA THR A 767 -11.28 -22.47 2.02
C THR A 767 -12.25 -21.28 1.94
N ASP A 768 -12.11 -20.32 2.85
CA ASP A 768 -12.82 -19.02 2.82
C ASP A 768 -12.74 -18.32 1.45
N ALA A 769 -11.58 -18.39 0.77
CA ALA A 769 -11.39 -17.84 -0.57
C ALA A 769 -12.35 -18.42 -1.63
N VAL A 770 -12.91 -19.61 -1.42
CA VAL A 770 -13.93 -20.21 -2.30
C VAL A 770 -15.32 -19.82 -1.82
N ASP A 771 -15.62 -20.03 -0.53
CA ASP A 771 -16.94 -19.80 0.04
C ASP A 771 -17.35 -18.32 -0.06
N ASN A 772 -16.50 -17.38 0.36
CA ASN A 772 -16.84 -15.96 0.42
C ASN A 772 -16.45 -15.15 -0.84
N SER A 773 -16.09 -15.83 -1.93
CA SER A 773 -15.67 -15.20 -3.19
C SER A 773 -16.75 -14.31 -3.83
N GLY A 774 -18.03 -14.51 -3.50
CA GLY A 774 -19.14 -13.75 -4.10
C GLY A 774 -19.03 -12.23 -3.90
N GLY A 775 -18.44 -11.78 -2.79
CA GLY A 775 -18.17 -10.36 -2.59
C GLY A 775 -17.16 -9.80 -3.59
N VAL A 776 -16.02 -10.46 -3.74
CA VAL A 776 -14.95 -9.97 -4.63
C VAL A 776 -15.36 -10.03 -6.11
N ASP A 777 -16.10 -11.07 -6.50
CA ASP A 777 -16.64 -11.26 -7.86
C ASP A 777 -17.70 -10.20 -8.22
N CYS A 778 -18.68 -9.97 -7.34
CA CYS A 778 -19.70 -8.93 -7.56
C CYS A 778 -19.07 -7.56 -7.78
N SER A 779 -18.05 -7.25 -7.00
CA SER A 779 -17.36 -5.97 -7.09
C SER A 779 -16.45 -5.87 -8.33
N ASP A 780 -15.88 -6.98 -8.81
CA ASP A 780 -15.15 -6.98 -10.09
C ASP A 780 -16.07 -6.72 -11.27
N ARG A 781 -17.22 -7.40 -11.31
CA ARG A 781 -18.26 -7.17 -12.33
C ARG A 781 -18.76 -5.73 -12.30
N GLU A 782 -18.94 -5.14 -11.12
CA GLU A 782 -19.28 -3.72 -10.98
C GLU A 782 -18.24 -2.82 -11.66
N VAL A 783 -16.95 -3.00 -11.35
CA VAL A 783 -15.86 -2.19 -11.89
C VAL A 783 -15.76 -2.36 -13.41
N ASN A 784 -15.82 -3.59 -13.92
CA ASN A 784 -15.77 -3.85 -15.37
C ASN A 784 -16.99 -3.26 -16.09
N LEU A 785 -18.19 -3.32 -15.51
CA LEU A 785 -19.36 -2.65 -16.08
C LEU A 785 -19.19 -1.14 -16.08
N LYS A 786 -18.66 -0.53 -15.02
CA LYS A 786 -18.37 0.91 -14.97
C LYS A 786 -17.34 1.32 -16.03
N ILE A 787 -16.26 0.55 -16.18
CA ILE A 787 -15.24 0.74 -17.22
C ILE A 787 -15.89 0.71 -18.60
N PHE A 788 -16.72 -0.30 -18.87
CA PHE A 788 -17.41 -0.41 -20.16
C PHE A 788 -18.37 0.76 -20.39
N MET A 789 -19.16 1.12 -19.38
CA MET A 789 -20.13 2.21 -19.49
C MET A 789 -19.45 3.56 -19.67
N GLN A 790 -18.29 3.78 -19.05
CA GLN A 790 -17.48 4.98 -19.25
C GLN A 790 -17.01 5.07 -20.71
N HIS A 791 -16.52 3.98 -21.29
CA HIS A 791 -16.21 3.91 -22.73
C HIS A 791 -17.44 4.18 -23.62
N LEU A 792 -18.60 3.61 -23.29
CA LEU A 792 -19.85 3.88 -24.02
C LEU A 792 -20.30 5.33 -23.90
N MET A 793 -20.03 6.01 -22.79
CA MET A 793 -20.28 7.44 -22.63
C MET A 793 -19.33 8.28 -23.48
N GLU A 794 -18.03 7.94 -23.51
CA GLU A 794 -17.02 8.63 -24.32
C GLU A 794 -17.33 8.63 -25.82
N ILE A 795 -17.88 7.52 -26.33
CA ILE A 795 -18.27 7.39 -27.74
C ILE A 795 -19.73 7.82 -28.01
N GLY A 796 -20.44 8.35 -27.01
CA GLY A 796 -21.81 8.85 -27.12
C GLY A 796 -22.92 7.79 -27.23
N ALA A 797 -22.63 6.51 -26.97
CA ALA A 797 -23.62 5.43 -26.97
C ALA A 797 -24.49 5.42 -25.69
N VAL A 798 -23.98 5.99 -24.60
CA VAL A 798 -24.74 6.30 -23.37
C VAL A 798 -24.72 7.81 -23.17
N SER A 799 -25.90 8.42 -23.04
CA SER A 799 -26.06 9.87 -23.19
C SER A 799 -25.59 10.68 -21.98
N SER A 800 -25.59 10.08 -20.79
CA SER A 800 -25.29 10.79 -19.54
C SER A 800 -24.90 9.83 -18.41
N ARG A 801 -24.24 10.37 -17.37
CA ARG A 801 -23.97 9.64 -16.13
C ARG A 801 -25.24 9.14 -15.45
N GLY A 802 -26.32 9.93 -15.50
CA GLY A 802 -27.61 9.53 -14.94
C GLY A 802 -28.26 8.35 -15.66
N GLU A 803 -28.10 8.23 -16.99
CA GLU A 803 -28.52 7.02 -17.72
C GLU A 803 -27.65 5.82 -17.34
N ARG A 804 -26.34 6.01 -17.28
CA ARG A 804 -25.36 4.99 -16.89
C ARG A 804 -25.67 4.39 -15.51
N ASP A 805 -25.92 5.22 -14.50
CA ASP A 805 -26.20 4.74 -13.14
C ASP A 805 -27.54 3.98 -13.06
N ARG A 806 -28.56 4.39 -13.82
CA ARG A 806 -29.83 3.64 -13.92
C ARG A 806 -29.65 2.26 -14.53
N LEU A 807 -28.84 2.15 -15.60
CA LEU A 807 -28.55 0.86 -16.24
C LEU A 807 -27.79 -0.07 -15.30
N LEU A 808 -26.79 0.43 -14.58
CA LEU A 808 -26.04 -0.34 -13.60
C LEU A 808 -26.93 -0.85 -12.46
N ALA A 809 -27.84 -0.02 -11.95
CA ALA A 809 -28.79 -0.42 -10.92
C ALA A 809 -29.75 -1.51 -11.42
N ALA A 810 -30.25 -1.38 -12.66
CA ALA A 810 -31.21 -2.31 -13.25
C ALA A 810 -30.65 -3.74 -13.42
N VAL A 811 -29.35 -3.90 -13.64
CA VAL A 811 -28.72 -5.22 -13.87
C VAL A 811 -28.15 -5.87 -12.62
N SER A 812 -28.27 -5.26 -11.45
CA SER A 812 -27.74 -5.79 -10.18
C SER A 812 -28.19 -7.23 -9.88
N GLY A 813 -29.43 -7.59 -10.22
CA GLY A 813 -29.96 -8.96 -10.10
C GLY A 813 -29.27 -9.96 -11.03
N GLU A 814 -29.00 -9.57 -12.28
CA GLU A 814 -28.30 -10.39 -13.28
C GLU A 814 -26.83 -10.59 -12.90
N VAL A 815 -26.18 -9.54 -12.39
CA VAL A 815 -24.82 -9.62 -11.83
C VAL A 815 -24.78 -10.61 -10.66
N CYS A 816 -25.70 -10.49 -9.69
CA CYS A 816 -25.81 -11.44 -8.59
C CYS A 816 -25.97 -12.89 -9.09
N ALA A 817 -26.79 -13.12 -10.12
CA ALA A 817 -27.01 -14.46 -10.66
C ALA A 817 -25.75 -15.07 -11.28
N ALA A 818 -24.96 -14.25 -11.99
CA ALA A 818 -23.68 -14.65 -12.57
C ALA A 818 -22.65 -15.00 -11.48
N VAL A 819 -22.51 -14.14 -10.47
CA VAL A 819 -21.62 -14.38 -9.30
C VAL A 819 -21.95 -15.70 -8.61
N LEU A 820 -23.24 -15.94 -8.32
CA LEU A 820 -23.66 -17.20 -7.69
C LEU A 820 -23.45 -18.42 -8.59
N ALA A 821 -23.44 -18.25 -9.92
CA ALA A 821 -23.09 -19.32 -10.84
C ALA A 821 -21.60 -19.67 -10.73
N ASP A 822 -20.73 -18.68 -10.54
CA ASP A 822 -19.29 -18.86 -10.34
C ASP A 822 -19.00 -19.54 -8.99
N ASN A 823 -19.70 -19.18 -7.89
CA ASN A 823 -19.63 -19.91 -6.61
C ASN A 823 -20.00 -21.40 -6.77
N ARG A 824 -21.13 -21.68 -7.43
CA ARG A 824 -21.59 -23.05 -7.69
C ARG A 824 -20.59 -23.84 -8.54
N ALA A 825 -20.04 -23.22 -9.59
CA ALA A 825 -19.10 -23.87 -10.48
C ALA A 825 -17.79 -24.26 -9.77
N GLN A 826 -17.26 -23.39 -8.90
CA GLN A 826 -16.04 -23.67 -8.14
C GLN A 826 -16.24 -24.74 -7.07
N SER A 827 -17.34 -24.66 -6.32
CA SER A 827 -17.67 -25.68 -5.32
C SER A 827 -17.83 -27.06 -5.97
N LEU A 828 -18.49 -27.12 -7.14
CA LEU A 828 -18.62 -28.33 -7.94
C LEU A 828 -17.27 -28.82 -8.45
N ALA A 829 -16.40 -27.93 -8.95
CA ALA A 829 -15.06 -28.29 -9.42
C ALA A 829 -14.28 -29.06 -8.34
N LEU A 830 -14.32 -28.60 -7.09
CA LEU A 830 -13.71 -29.28 -5.95
C LEU A 830 -14.35 -30.64 -5.66
N SER A 831 -15.67 -30.77 -5.82
CA SER A 831 -16.36 -32.06 -5.67
C SER A 831 -15.95 -33.07 -6.74
N LEU A 832 -15.73 -32.61 -7.96
CA LEU A 832 -15.25 -33.44 -9.06
C LEU A 832 -13.76 -33.78 -8.90
N ASP A 833 -12.92 -32.82 -8.54
CA ASP A 833 -11.48 -33.04 -8.31
C ASP A 833 -11.24 -33.96 -7.11
N GLN A 834 -12.07 -33.91 -6.07
CA GLN A 834 -11.97 -34.88 -4.96
C GLN A 834 -12.23 -36.33 -5.43
N ARG A 835 -13.09 -36.52 -6.43
CA ARG A 835 -13.32 -37.85 -7.05
C ARG A 835 -12.16 -38.23 -7.95
N ARG A 836 -11.71 -37.33 -8.84
CA ARG A 836 -10.53 -37.56 -9.70
C ARG A 836 -9.28 -37.89 -8.88
N CYS A 837 -9.07 -37.19 -7.76
CA CYS A 837 -7.96 -37.41 -6.83
C CYS A 837 -8.04 -38.79 -6.16
N ARG A 838 -9.24 -39.30 -5.89
CA ARG A 838 -9.43 -40.67 -5.40
C ARG A 838 -9.06 -41.71 -6.46
N ASP A 839 -9.34 -41.41 -7.73
CA ASP A 839 -9.06 -42.32 -8.84
C ASP A 839 -7.56 -42.30 -9.23
N ASP A 840 -6.94 -41.12 -9.30
CA ASP A 840 -5.51 -40.93 -9.54
C ASP A 840 -4.95 -39.67 -8.84
N LEU A 841 -4.00 -39.89 -7.92
CA LEU A 841 -3.32 -38.84 -7.17
C LEU A 841 -2.19 -38.15 -7.96
N ALA A 842 -1.55 -38.89 -8.88
CA ALA A 842 -0.31 -38.45 -9.50
C ALA A 842 -0.43 -37.11 -10.25
N PRO A 843 -1.50 -36.82 -11.00
CA PRO A 843 -1.68 -35.55 -11.69
C PRO A 843 -1.63 -34.33 -10.75
N PHE A 844 -2.18 -34.45 -9.53
CA PHE A 844 -2.22 -33.35 -8.56
C PHE A 844 -0.85 -33.07 -7.95
N PHE A 845 -0.04 -34.11 -7.68
CA PHE A 845 1.34 -33.92 -7.22
C PHE A 845 2.25 -33.38 -8.31
N VAL A 846 2.07 -33.82 -9.56
CA VAL A 846 2.78 -33.26 -10.71
C VAL A 846 2.47 -31.77 -10.87
N LEU A 847 1.19 -31.39 -10.76
CA LEU A 847 0.76 -30.00 -10.76
C LEU A 847 1.44 -29.21 -9.63
N ALA A 848 1.37 -29.70 -8.39
CA ALA A 848 1.96 -29.04 -7.23
C ALA A 848 3.47 -28.82 -7.38
N THR A 849 4.20 -29.82 -7.86
CA THR A 849 5.65 -29.72 -8.11
C THR A 849 5.94 -28.68 -9.19
N ARG A 850 5.22 -28.70 -10.32
CA ARG A 850 5.45 -27.72 -11.39
C ARG A 850 5.13 -26.29 -10.97
N LEU A 851 4.07 -26.08 -10.20
CA LEU A 851 3.74 -24.75 -9.67
C LEU A 851 4.83 -24.25 -8.72
N ALA A 852 5.42 -25.14 -7.93
CA ALA A 852 6.54 -24.81 -7.05
C ALA A 852 7.83 -24.51 -7.85
N ASP A 853 8.15 -25.32 -8.85
CA ASP A 853 9.32 -25.12 -9.73
C ASP A 853 9.22 -23.80 -10.52
N ALA A 854 8.00 -23.39 -10.88
CA ALA A 854 7.71 -22.11 -11.53
C ALA A 854 7.75 -20.91 -10.55
N GLY A 855 8.01 -21.12 -9.25
CA GLY A 855 8.01 -20.08 -8.24
C GLY A 855 6.63 -19.52 -7.89
N LEU A 856 5.55 -20.13 -8.40
CA LEU A 856 4.17 -19.69 -8.16
C LEU A 856 3.63 -20.19 -6.82
N LEU A 857 4.06 -21.38 -6.36
CA LEU A 857 3.52 -22.04 -5.18
C LEU A 857 4.60 -22.32 -4.13
N ASP A 858 4.47 -21.74 -2.94
CA ASP A 858 5.20 -22.18 -1.75
C ASP A 858 4.42 -23.28 -1.01
N ARG A 859 4.81 -24.54 -1.25
CA ARG A 859 4.13 -25.70 -0.65
C ARG A 859 4.10 -25.65 0.88
N LYS A 860 5.18 -25.18 1.52
CA LYS A 860 5.25 -25.12 2.98
C LYS A 860 4.35 -24.00 3.50
N GLY A 861 4.40 -22.83 2.87
CA GLY A 861 3.56 -21.68 3.22
C GLY A 861 2.06 -21.98 3.11
N GLU A 862 1.67 -22.77 2.10
CA GLU A 862 0.26 -23.18 1.87
C GLU A 862 -0.15 -24.46 2.60
N ALA A 863 0.73 -25.01 3.46
CA ALA A 863 0.51 -26.27 4.17
C ALA A 863 0.10 -27.45 3.25
N LEU A 864 0.66 -27.50 2.03
CA LEU A 864 0.40 -28.58 1.07
C LEU A 864 1.31 -29.79 1.36
N PRO A 865 0.73 -31.00 1.52
CA PRO A 865 1.50 -32.19 1.83
C PRO A 865 2.32 -32.67 0.64
N ASN A 866 3.35 -33.47 0.91
CA ASN A 866 4.03 -34.27 -0.10
C ASN A 866 3.32 -35.62 -0.33
N GLU A 867 3.73 -36.34 -1.37
CA GLU A 867 3.07 -37.59 -1.75
C GLU A 867 3.21 -38.68 -0.67
N ALA A 868 4.34 -38.76 0.01
CA ALA A 868 4.55 -39.73 1.09
C ALA A 868 3.61 -39.44 2.28
N GLU A 869 3.43 -38.17 2.65
CA GLU A 869 2.52 -37.73 3.71
C GLU A 869 1.05 -38.07 3.40
N VAL A 870 0.63 -37.98 2.13
CA VAL A 870 -0.74 -38.35 1.73
C VAL A 870 -0.92 -39.86 1.69
N ARG A 871 0.06 -40.62 1.20
CA ARG A 871 -0.02 -42.09 1.08
C ARG A 871 -0.17 -42.81 2.42
N VAL A 872 0.30 -42.22 3.53
CA VAL A 872 0.16 -42.80 4.88
C VAL A 872 -1.14 -42.42 5.59
N ARG A 873 -1.98 -41.56 4.99
CA ARG A 873 -3.29 -41.20 5.55
C ARG A 873 -4.24 -42.41 5.53
N PRO A 874 -5.22 -42.50 6.45
CA PRO A 874 -6.24 -43.55 6.43
C PRO A 874 -6.99 -43.62 5.09
N GLN A 875 -7.22 -42.46 4.46
CA GLN A 875 -7.65 -42.35 3.08
C GLN A 875 -6.56 -41.59 2.32
N PRO A 876 -5.84 -42.24 1.38
CA PRO A 876 -4.74 -41.61 0.66
C PRO A 876 -5.29 -40.65 -0.39
N LEU A 877 -5.75 -39.47 0.04
CA LEU A 877 -6.30 -38.43 -0.81
C LEU A 877 -5.98 -37.03 -0.31
N LEU A 878 -5.99 -36.07 -1.24
CA LEU A 878 -6.01 -34.65 -0.91
C LEU A 878 -7.41 -34.24 -0.48
N THR A 879 -7.47 -33.50 0.61
CA THR A 879 -8.69 -32.90 1.17
C THR A 879 -9.16 -31.74 0.29
N ARG A 880 -10.44 -31.35 0.43
CA ARG A 880 -10.98 -30.20 -0.33
C ARG A 880 -10.20 -28.89 -0.07
N PRO A 881 -9.77 -28.54 1.16
CA PRO A 881 -8.92 -27.37 1.38
C PRO A 881 -7.59 -27.42 0.61
N GLU A 882 -6.97 -28.60 0.47
CA GLU A 882 -5.73 -28.76 -0.31
C GLU A 882 -6.00 -28.62 -1.82
N LEU A 883 -7.10 -29.22 -2.31
CA LEU A 883 -7.52 -29.09 -3.71
C LEU A 883 -7.92 -27.65 -4.08
N ALA A 884 -8.50 -26.90 -3.14
CA ALA A 884 -8.85 -25.49 -3.34
C ALA A 884 -7.60 -24.63 -3.62
N ILE A 885 -6.50 -24.88 -2.91
CA ILE A 885 -5.22 -24.24 -3.17
C ILE A 885 -4.71 -24.63 -4.57
N LEU A 886 -4.67 -25.92 -4.92
CA LEU A 886 -4.20 -26.35 -6.24
C LEU A 886 -5.05 -25.78 -7.39
N MET A 887 -6.37 -25.74 -7.23
CA MET A 887 -7.29 -25.10 -8.18
C MET A 887 -6.99 -23.61 -8.34
N ALA A 888 -6.74 -22.90 -7.23
CA ALA A 888 -6.41 -21.49 -7.25
C ALA A 888 -5.14 -21.21 -8.06
N TYR A 889 -4.05 -21.89 -7.73
CA TYR A 889 -2.76 -21.71 -8.41
C TYR A 889 -2.76 -22.22 -9.86
N ALA A 890 -3.50 -23.28 -10.18
CA ALA A 890 -3.67 -23.75 -11.56
C ALA A 890 -4.33 -22.69 -12.45
N LYS A 891 -5.37 -22.02 -11.94
CA LYS A 891 -6.04 -20.91 -12.66
C LYS A 891 -5.12 -19.71 -12.82
N MET A 892 -4.32 -19.35 -11.81
CA MET A 892 -3.34 -18.26 -11.93
C MET A 892 -2.32 -18.54 -13.03
N GLN A 893 -1.74 -19.74 -13.04
CA GLN A 893 -0.78 -20.14 -14.07
C GLN A 893 -1.40 -20.12 -15.46
N LEU A 894 -2.63 -20.67 -15.58
CA LEU A 894 -3.34 -20.70 -16.85
C LEU A 894 -3.69 -19.28 -17.33
N TYR A 895 -4.17 -18.41 -16.44
CA TYR A 895 -4.47 -17.01 -16.74
C TYR A 895 -3.26 -16.30 -17.32
N GLN A 896 -2.09 -16.41 -16.67
CA GLN A 896 -0.86 -15.81 -17.19
C GLN A 896 -0.48 -16.38 -18.56
N GLY A 897 -0.52 -17.71 -18.73
CA GLY A 897 -0.22 -18.34 -20.01
C GLY A 897 -1.20 -17.96 -21.14
N LEU A 898 -2.45 -17.62 -20.81
CA LEU A 898 -3.42 -17.07 -21.76
C LEU A 898 -3.09 -15.61 -22.13
N LEU A 899 -2.73 -14.79 -21.14
CA LEU A 899 -2.29 -13.41 -21.34
C LEU A 899 -0.97 -13.27 -22.09
N ASP A 900 -0.16 -14.32 -22.15
CA ASP A 900 1.08 -14.36 -22.94
C ASP A 900 0.83 -14.86 -24.39
N SER A 901 -0.44 -15.10 -24.76
CA SER A 901 -0.84 -15.67 -26.06
C SER A 901 -1.87 -14.82 -26.81
N ASP A 902 -2.13 -15.11 -28.08
CA ASP A 902 -3.17 -14.40 -28.86
C ASP A 902 -4.58 -14.97 -28.69
N LEU A 903 -4.76 -16.08 -27.95
CA LEU A 903 -6.05 -16.74 -27.78
C LEU A 903 -7.15 -15.81 -27.22
N PRO A 904 -6.89 -14.93 -26.24
CA PRO A 904 -7.92 -14.01 -25.75
C PRO A 904 -8.41 -12.99 -26.79
N LEU A 905 -7.63 -12.73 -27.84
CA LEU A 905 -8.00 -11.84 -28.95
C LEU A 905 -8.59 -12.58 -30.15
N HIS A 906 -8.55 -13.92 -30.13
CA HIS A 906 -9.02 -14.74 -31.24
C HIS A 906 -10.52 -14.57 -31.50
N PRO A 907 -11.01 -14.44 -32.74
CA PRO A 907 -12.44 -14.25 -33.04
C PRO A 907 -13.36 -15.31 -32.41
N GLY A 908 -12.89 -16.56 -32.34
CA GLY A 908 -13.60 -17.67 -31.72
C GLY A 908 -13.84 -17.55 -30.21
N THR A 909 -13.14 -16.66 -29.50
CA THR A 909 -13.31 -16.45 -28.05
C THR A 909 -14.19 -15.26 -27.71
N GLN A 910 -14.62 -14.47 -28.70
CA GLN A 910 -15.50 -13.29 -28.52
C GLN A 910 -16.82 -13.61 -27.82
N GLY A 911 -17.37 -14.81 -28.00
CA GLY A 911 -18.57 -15.25 -27.29
C GLY A 911 -18.41 -15.20 -25.77
N PHE A 912 -17.24 -15.54 -25.23
CA PHE A 912 -16.97 -15.47 -23.78
C PHE A 912 -16.97 -14.05 -23.25
N LEU A 913 -16.50 -13.11 -24.07
CA LEU A 913 -16.50 -11.69 -23.73
C LEU A 913 -17.92 -11.11 -23.71
N VAL A 914 -18.74 -11.45 -24.72
CA VAL A 914 -20.16 -11.06 -24.79
C VAL A 914 -20.96 -11.72 -23.67
N ASP A 915 -20.65 -12.97 -23.32
CA ASP A 915 -21.32 -13.71 -22.25
C ASP A 915 -21.05 -13.15 -20.86
N TYR A 916 -19.93 -12.43 -20.68
CA TYR A 916 -19.63 -11.72 -19.44
C TYR A 916 -20.63 -10.61 -19.13
N LEU A 917 -21.20 -9.96 -20.15
CA LEU A 917 -22.21 -8.91 -19.98
C LEU A 917 -23.53 -9.50 -19.42
N PRO A 918 -24.19 -8.77 -18.50
CA PRO A 918 -25.56 -9.05 -18.11
C PRO A 918 -26.46 -9.18 -19.35
N PRO A 919 -27.33 -10.21 -19.43
CA PRO A 919 -28.24 -10.42 -20.56
C PRO A 919 -28.94 -9.16 -21.06
N SER A 920 -29.44 -8.31 -20.15
CA SER A 920 -30.13 -7.06 -20.52
C SER A 920 -29.23 -6.04 -21.26
N LEU A 921 -27.93 -6.03 -20.96
CA LEU A 921 -26.96 -5.14 -21.63
C LEU A 921 -26.38 -5.77 -22.90
N ARG A 922 -26.36 -7.11 -22.95
CA ARG A 922 -25.85 -7.86 -24.10
C ARG A 922 -26.59 -7.53 -25.38
N GLU A 923 -27.92 -7.48 -25.32
CA GLU A 923 -28.76 -7.18 -26.48
C GLU A 923 -28.49 -5.77 -27.02
N ARG A 924 -28.23 -4.80 -26.13
CA ARG A 924 -28.08 -3.39 -26.48
C ARG A 924 -26.64 -3.01 -26.87
N PHE A 925 -25.65 -3.61 -26.22
CA PHE A 925 -24.24 -3.19 -26.32
C PHE A 925 -23.26 -4.33 -26.63
N GLY A 926 -23.72 -5.59 -26.75
CA GLY A 926 -22.85 -6.76 -26.91
C GLY A 926 -21.90 -6.68 -28.10
N ALA A 927 -22.32 -6.07 -29.21
CA ALA A 927 -21.49 -5.87 -30.40
C ALA A 927 -20.25 -4.98 -30.14
N ARG A 928 -20.28 -4.14 -29.11
CA ARG A 928 -19.19 -3.23 -28.74
C ARG A 928 -18.31 -3.76 -27.62
N MET A 929 -18.60 -4.94 -27.07
CA MET A 929 -17.84 -5.46 -25.93
C MET A 929 -16.36 -5.72 -26.28
N ALA A 930 -16.03 -5.96 -27.55
CA ALA A 930 -14.65 -6.05 -28.03
C ALA A 930 -13.83 -4.76 -27.83
N GLU A 931 -14.50 -3.60 -27.66
CA GLU A 931 -13.86 -2.32 -27.38
C GLU A 931 -13.52 -2.12 -25.88
N HIS A 932 -13.90 -3.08 -25.02
CA HIS A 932 -13.63 -3.00 -23.59
C HIS A 932 -12.12 -2.85 -23.32
N PRO A 933 -11.68 -1.88 -22.50
CA PRO A 933 -10.26 -1.66 -22.20
C PRO A 933 -9.52 -2.90 -21.66
N LEU A 934 -10.25 -3.78 -20.96
CA LEU A 934 -9.77 -5.06 -20.42
C LEU A 934 -10.33 -6.30 -21.16
N ALA A 935 -10.69 -6.18 -22.44
CA ALA A 935 -11.28 -7.29 -23.20
C ALA A 935 -10.40 -8.55 -23.17
N ARG A 936 -9.07 -8.37 -23.28
CA ARG A 936 -8.07 -9.46 -23.24
C ARG A 936 -8.10 -10.19 -21.90
N GLU A 937 -8.04 -9.43 -20.81
CA GLU A 937 -8.01 -9.96 -19.45
C GLU A 937 -9.34 -10.62 -19.08
N LEU A 938 -10.47 -10.04 -19.46
CA LEU A 938 -11.80 -10.63 -19.29
C LEU A 938 -11.91 -12.02 -19.92
N VAL A 939 -11.50 -12.15 -21.19
CA VAL A 939 -11.53 -13.46 -21.88
C VAL A 939 -10.59 -14.45 -21.21
N ALA A 940 -9.37 -14.04 -20.84
CA ALA A 940 -8.42 -14.91 -20.17
C ALA A 940 -8.98 -15.45 -18.84
N THR A 941 -9.60 -14.60 -18.02
CA THR A 941 -10.24 -15.00 -16.75
C THR A 941 -11.41 -15.94 -16.97
N VAL A 942 -12.33 -15.61 -17.88
CA VAL A 942 -13.52 -16.44 -18.15
C VAL A 942 -13.09 -17.82 -18.68
N VAL A 943 -12.13 -17.87 -19.60
CA VAL A 943 -11.61 -19.13 -20.15
C VAL A 943 -10.88 -19.94 -19.08
N ALA A 944 -10.00 -19.33 -18.28
CA ALA A 944 -9.28 -20.03 -17.21
C ALA A 944 -10.24 -20.64 -16.18
N ASN A 945 -11.22 -19.84 -15.71
CA ASN A 945 -12.27 -20.32 -14.82
C ASN A 945 -13.06 -21.46 -15.43
N ARG A 946 -13.49 -21.31 -16.69
CA ARG A 946 -14.31 -22.30 -17.38
C ARG A 946 -13.59 -23.65 -17.51
N VAL A 947 -12.38 -23.66 -18.05
CA VAL A 947 -11.61 -24.90 -18.29
C VAL A 947 -11.29 -25.58 -16.98
N VAL A 948 -10.84 -24.85 -15.97
CA VAL A 948 -10.48 -25.46 -14.66
C VAL A 948 -11.73 -25.92 -13.91
N ASN A 949 -12.81 -25.14 -13.87
CA ASN A 949 -14.03 -25.52 -13.15
C ASN A 949 -14.71 -26.77 -13.75
N GLN A 950 -14.52 -27.03 -15.05
CA GLN A 950 -15.08 -28.18 -15.75
C GLN A 950 -14.09 -29.36 -15.75
N GLY A 951 -12.95 -29.17 -16.40
CA GLY A 951 -11.94 -30.20 -16.64
C GLY A 951 -11.12 -30.61 -15.42
N GLY A 952 -11.04 -29.75 -14.40
CA GLY A 952 -10.26 -29.99 -13.18
C GLY A 952 -8.89 -29.31 -13.17
N SER A 953 -8.36 -29.11 -11.96
CA SER A 953 -7.12 -28.35 -11.73
C SER A 953 -5.88 -28.94 -12.42
N ALA A 954 -5.80 -30.26 -12.53
CA ALA A 954 -4.64 -30.94 -13.12
C ALA A 954 -4.74 -31.19 -14.64
N LEU A 955 -5.90 -30.97 -15.28
CA LEU A 955 -6.17 -31.41 -16.65
C LEU A 955 -5.20 -30.80 -17.68
N VAL A 956 -5.21 -29.47 -17.79
CA VAL A 956 -4.44 -28.73 -18.81
C VAL A 956 -2.96 -29.08 -18.72
N GLN A 957 -2.46 -29.10 -17.48
CA GLN A 957 -1.07 -29.37 -17.19
C GLN A 957 -0.68 -30.83 -17.52
N SER A 958 -1.55 -31.79 -17.22
CA SER A 958 -1.32 -33.20 -17.53
C SER A 958 -1.24 -33.41 -19.04
N LEU A 959 -2.19 -32.85 -19.79
CA LEU A 959 -2.25 -32.97 -21.24
C LEU A 959 -1.08 -32.25 -21.92
N ALA A 960 -0.74 -31.03 -21.49
CA ALA A 960 0.40 -30.27 -22.02
C ALA A 960 1.72 -31.04 -21.85
N ARG A 961 1.91 -31.66 -20.69
CA ARG A 961 3.10 -32.48 -20.42
C ARG A 961 3.16 -33.72 -21.30
N THR A 962 2.06 -34.48 -21.41
CA THR A 962 2.05 -35.75 -22.15
C THR A 962 2.17 -35.53 -23.67
N SER A 963 1.61 -34.44 -24.19
CA SER A 963 1.66 -34.12 -25.63
C SER A 963 2.86 -33.24 -26.03
N GLY A 964 3.56 -32.63 -25.08
CA GLY A 964 4.69 -31.73 -25.35
C GLY A 964 4.28 -30.36 -25.92
N VAL A 965 2.98 -30.03 -25.94
CA VAL A 965 2.48 -28.76 -26.48
C VAL A 965 2.29 -27.71 -25.36
N PRO A 966 2.32 -26.41 -25.70
CA PRO A 966 2.00 -25.35 -24.74
C PRO A 966 0.57 -25.46 -24.17
N PRO A 967 0.33 -25.08 -22.90
CA PRO A 967 -1.00 -25.10 -22.27
C PRO A 967 -2.11 -24.41 -23.08
N VAL A 968 -1.79 -23.32 -23.79
CA VAL A 968 -2.75 -22.59 -24.63
C VAL A 968 -3.31 -23.46 -25.77
N VAL A 969 -2.51 -24.37 -26.34
CA VAL A 969 -2.95 -25.28 -27.41
C VAL A 969 -3.93 -26.32 -26.85
N VAL A 970 -3.65 -26.85 -25.66
CA VAL A 970 -4.57 -27.75 -24.94
C VAL A 970 -5.91 -27.06 -24.69
N VAL A 971 -5.88 -25.81 -24.21
CA VAL A 971 -7.08 -25.02 -23.92
C VAL A 971 -7.87 -24.75 -25.18
N THR A 972 -7.22 -24.32 -26.26
CA THR A 972 -7.87 -24.07 -27.56
C THR A 972 -8.59 -25.33 -28.06
N THR A 973 -7.90 -26.48 -27.99
CA THR A 973 -8.43 -27.79 -28.41
C THR A 973 -9.61 -28.21 -27.53
N TYR A 974 -9.50 -28.04 -26.21
CA TYR A 974 -10.57 -28.32 -25.25
C TYR A 974 -11.83 -27.48 -25.56
N LEU A 975 -11.67 -26.17 -25.75
CA LEU A 975 -12.78 -25.27 -26.06
C LEU A 975 -13.47 -25.62 -27.39
N ALA A 976 -12.70 -26.00 -28.41
CA ALA A 976 -13.25 -26.43 -29.70
C ALA A 976 -14.10 -27.70 -29.55
N LEU A 977 -13.54 -28.72 -28.90
CA LEU A 977 -14.21 -30.00 -28.69
C LEU A 977 -15.44 -29.88 -27.77
N ASP A 978 -15.35 -29.05 -26.73
CA ASP A 978 -16.48 -28.74 -25.84
C ASP A 978 -17.67 -28.16 -26.62
N ARG A 979 -17.41 -27.24 -27.57
CA ARG A 979 -18.44 -26.69 -28.45
C ARG A 979 -18.98 -27.71 -29.45
N ILE A 980 -18.11 -28.52 -30.06
CA ILE A 980 -18.50 -29.58 -31.00
C ILE A 980 -19.44 -30.59 -30.33
N LEU A 981 -19.17 -30.94 -29.07
CA LEU A 981 -19.98 -31.87 -28.27
C LEU A 981 -21.19 -31.23 -27.59
N VAL A 982 -21.45 -29.93 -27.81
CA VAL A 982 -22.49 -29.16 -27.11
C VAL A 982 -22.43 -29.29 -25.59
N GLY A 983 -21.20 -29.32 -25.04
CA GLY A 983 -20.91 -29.62 -23.65
C GLY A 983 -21.67 -28.74 -22.65
N ASP A 984 -21.82 -27.45 -22.94
CA ASP A 984 -22.59 -26.54 -22.09
C ASP A 984 -24.05 -26.95 -21.94
N SER A 985 -24.72 -27.28 -23.04
CA SER A 985 -26.12 -27.70 -23.01
C SER A 985 -26.28 -29.02 -22.23
N LEU A 986 -25.31 -29.93 -22.35
CA LEU A 986 -25.31 -31.19 -21.61
C LEU A 986 -25.10 -30.95 -20.11
N ARG A 987 -24.12 -30.11 -19.72
CA ARG A 987 -23.89 -29.74 -18.32
C ARG A 987 -25.08 -29.02 -17.71
N GLN A 988 -25.73 -28.12 -18.46
CA GLN A 988 -26.92 -27.41 -18.00
C GLN A 988 -28.09 -28.38 -17.76
N ALA A 989 -28.33 -29.32 -18.69
CA ALA A 989 -29.34 -30.36 -18.52
C ALA A 989 -29.08 -31.22 -17.27
N LEU A 990 -27.82 -31.65 -17.06
CA LEU A 990 -27.42 -32.44 -15.88
C LEU A 990 -27.57 -31.70 -14.54
N ARG A 991 -27.46 -30.37 -14.55
CA ARG A 991 -27.58 -29.51 -13.36
C ARG A 991 -29.01 -29.05 -13.10
N SER A 992 -29.96 -29.30 -14.01
CA SER A 992 -31.35 -28.89 -13.87
C SER A 992 -32.02 -29.62 -12.70
N ARG A 993 -32.72 -28.88 -11.82
CA ARG A 993 -33.38 -29.46 -10.64
C ARG A 993 -34.59 -30.32 -10.98
N ASP A 994 -35.18 -30.08 -12.15
CA ASP A 994 -36.33 -30.84 -12.66
C ASP A 994 -35.94 -32.24 -13.15
N GLY A 995 -34.64 -32.50 -13.30
CA GLY A 995 -34.08 -33.71 -13.89
C GLY A 995 -33.96 -34.92 -12.97
N GLY A 996 -34.53 -34.91 -11.75
CA GLY A 996 -34.72 -36.07 -10.85
C GLY A 996 -33.47 -36.89 -10.45
N LEU A 997 -32.29 -36.54 -10.96
CA LEU A 997 -31.03 -37.24 -10.71
C LEU A 997 -30.51 -36.95 -9.29
N THR A 998 -29.93 -37.97 -8.65
CA THR A 998 -29.19 -37.79 -7.41
C THR A 998 -27.89 -37.03 -7.69
N VAL A 999 -27.41 -36.25 -6.71
CA VAL A 999 -26.14 -35.51 -6.80
C VAL A 999 -24.97 -36.43 -7.20
N ALA A 1000 -24.93 -37.64 -6.62
CA ALA A 1000 -23.90 -38.61 -6.93
C ALA A 1000 -23.89 -39.03 -8.40
N ARG A 1001 -25.08 -39.23 -8.99
CA ARG A 1001 -25.26 -39.60 -10.39
C ARG A 1001 -24.95 -38.44 -11.32
N THR A 1002 -25.36 -37.22 -10.96
CA THR A 1002 -24.99 -36.00 -11.70
C THR A 1002 -23.47 -35.85 -11.77
N HIS A 1003 -22.74 -35.99 -10.66
CA HIS A 1003 -21.28 -35.91 -10.64
C HIS A 1003 -20.61 -37.00 -11.49
N GLU A 1004 -21.13 -38.23 -11.48
CA GLU A 1004 -20.62 -39.32 -12.31
C GLU A 1004 -20.76 -39.01 -13.82
N LEU A 1005 -21.94 -38.53 -14.24
CA LEU A 1005 -22.19 -38.19 -15.65
C LEU A 1005 -21.37 -36.98 -16.10
N LEU A 1006 -21.16 -36.00 -15.22
CA LEU A 1006 -20.26 -34.88 -15.49
C LEU A 1006 -18.81 -35.36 -15.68
N LEU A 1007 -18.29 -36.20 -14.79
CA LEU A 1007 -16.93 -36.75 -14.91
C LEU A 1007 -16.73 -37.50 -16.23
N ARG A 1008 -17.68 -38.35 -16.62
CA ARG A 1008 -17.63 -39.08 -17.90
C ARG A 1008 -17.58 -38.15 -19.11
N LEU A 1009 -18.36 -37.05 -19.08
CA LEU A 1009 -18.30 -36.05 -20.13
C LEU A 1009 -16.90 -35.41 -20.22
N GLU A 1010 -16.31 -35.06 -19.08
CA GLU A 1010 -14.97 -34.45 -19.04
C GLU A 1010 -13.85 -35.43 -19.39
N GLU A 1011 -13.96 -36.71 -19.02
CA GLU A 1011 -13.02 -37.77 -19.41
C GLU A 1011 -13.04 -38.00 -20.92
N LEU A 1012 -14.22 -37.99 -21.54
CA LEU A 1012 -14.35 -38.08 -22.99
C LEU A 1012 -13.70 -36.86 -23.66
N LEU A 1013 -13.97 -35.65 -23.17
CA LEU A 1013 -13.32 -34.44 -23.67
C LEU A 1013 -11.80 -34.52 -23.54
N ALA A 1014 -11.29 -34.94 -22.38
CA ALA A 1014 -9.86 -35.12 -22.16
C ALA A 1014 -9.23 -36.13 -23.13
N THR A 1015 -9.93 -37.23 -23.41
CA THR A 1015 -9.51 -38.27 -24.36
C THR A 1015 -9.48 -37.73 -25.79
N LEU A 1016 -10.51 -36.99 -26.20
CA LEU A 1016 -10.56 -36.34 -27.52
C LEU A 1016 -9.46 -35.30 -27.68
N VAL A 1017 -9.20 -34.49 -26.66
CA VAL A 1017 -8.10 -33.50 -26.67
C VAL A 1017 -6.78 -34.24 -26.81
N ALA A 1018 -6.49 -35.24 -25.97
CA ALA A 1018 -5.27 -36.02 -26.05
C ALA A 1018 -5.08 -36.67 -27.43
N GLY A 1019 -6.13 -37.26 -27.99
CA GLY A 1019 -6.11 -37.86 -29.33
C GLY A 1019 -5.88 -36.84 -30.45
N SER A 1020 -6.52 -35.67 -30.38
CA SER A 1020 -6.33 -34.59 -31.36
C SER A 1020 -4.90 -34.07 -31.35
N LEU A 1021 -4.33 -33.87 -30.15
CA LEU A 1021 -2.94 -33.42 -29.98
C LEU A 1021 -1.95 -34.47 -30.47
N ALA A 1022 -2.17 -35.76 -30.16
CA ALA A 1022 -1.31 -36.85 -30.62
C ALA A 1022 -1.35 -37.02 -32.15
N ALA A 1023 -2.49 -36.74 -32.79
CA ALA A 1023 -2.64 -36.74 -34.24
C ALA A 1023 -2.08 -35.48 -34.92
N GLY A 1024 -1.62 -34.48 -34.16
CA GLY A 1024 -1.13 -33.22 -34.69
C GLY A 1024 -2.22 -32.40 -35.40
N VAL A 1025 -3.49 -32.59 -35.02
CA VAL A 1025 -4.62 -31.84 -35.59
C VAL A 1025 -4.81 -30.56 -34.81
N GLU A 1026 -4.55 -29.43 -35.46
CA GLU A 1026 -4.88 -28.10 -34.92
C GLU A 1026 -6.34 -27.76 -35.24
N LEU A 1027 -7.15 -27.59 -34.19
CA LEU A 1027 -8.54 -27.17 -34.33
C LEU A 1027 -8.65 -25.66 -34.31
N ALA A 1028 -9.14 -25.08 -35.39
CA ALA A 1028 -9.47 -23.66 -35.43
C ALA A 1028 -10.80 -23.40 -34.70
N LEU A 1029 -10.85 -22.37 -33.86
CA LEU A 1029 -12.07 -21.93 -33.16
C LEU A 1029 -13.00 -21.10 -34.07
N THR A 1030 -13.04 -21.38 -35.38
CA THR A 1030 -13.93 -20.64 -36.29
C THR A 1030 -15.33 -21.26 -36.29
N GLU A 1031 -16.39 -20.43 -36.35
CA GLU A 1031 -17.77 -20.92 -36.39
C GLU A 1031 -18.04 -21.87 -37.55
N ARG A 1032 -17.37 -21.67 -38.70
CA ARG A 1032 -17.48 -22.53 -39.86
C ARG A 1032 -16.96 -23.95 -39.57
N ASP A 1033 -15.77 -24.06 -39.00
CA ASP A 1033 -15.14 -25.35 -38.71
C ASP A 1033 -15.86 -26.07 -37.57
N LEU A 1034 -16.23 -25.34 -36.52
CA LEU A 1034 -17.02 -25.88 -35.40
C LEU A 1034 -18.38 -26.40 -35.86
N THR A 1035 -19.09 -25.66 -36.74
CA THR A 1035 -20.38 -26.10 -37.28
C THR A 1035 -20.25 -27.36 -38.13
N ARG A 1036 -19.25 -27.44 -39.02
CA ARG A 1036 -18.99 -28.61 -39.87
C ARG A 1036 -18.68 -29.86 -39.01
N LEU A 1037 -17.84 -29.71 -37.99
CA LEU A 1037 -17.47 -30.80 -37.09
C LEU A 1037 -18.61 -31.21 -36.17
N ARG A 1038 -19.45 -30.26 -35.74
CA ARG A 1038 -20.69 -30.56 -34.99
C ARG A 1038 -21.67 -31.36 -35.83
N GLN A 1039 -21.90 -31.00 -37.09
CA GLN A 1039 -22.74 -31.80 -38.01
C GLN A 1039 -22.18 -33.21 -38.21
N SER A 1040 -20.84 -33.34 -38.27
CA SER A 1040 -20.18 -34.65 -38.35
C SER A 1040 -20.39 -35.47 -37.07
N SER A 1041 -20.30 -34.84 -35.89
CA SER A 1041 -20.62 -35.46 -34.61
C SER A 1041 -22.08 -35.95 -34.54
N ASP A 1042 -23.02 -35.11 -34.97
CA ASP A 1042 -24.44 -35.46 -35.01
C ASP A 1042 -24.75 -36.60 -35.99
N THR A 1043 -24.04 -36.65 -37.12
CA THR A 1043 -24.12 -37.75 -38.09
C THR A 1043 -23.59 -39.05 -37.50
N LEU A 1044 -22.45 -39.01 -36.80
CA LEU A 1044 -21.88 -40.17 -36.11
C LEU A 1044 -22.86 -40.71 -35.06
N LEU A 1045 -23.42 -39.83 -34.21
CA LEU A 1045 -24.44 -40.18 -33.22
C LEU A 1045 -25.68 -40.82 -33.85
N SER A 1046 -26.14 -40.32 -35.00
CA SER A 1046 -27.29 -40.89 -35.72
C SER A 1046 -26.98 -42.25 -36.34
N SER A 1047 -25.73 -42.50 -36.70
CA SER A 1047 -25.28 -43.75 -37.31
C SER A 1047 -25.01 -44.89 -36.31
N LEU A 1048 -25.06 -44.63 -35.00
CA LEU A 1048 -24.74 -45.64 -33.97
C LEU A 1048 -25.61 -46.90 -34.05
N ALA A 1049 -26.85 -46.78 -34.55
CA ALA A 1049 -27.74 -47.92 -34.78
C ALA A 1049 -27.18 -48.94 -35.79
N THR A 1050 -26.41 -48.46 -36.77
CA THR A 1050 -25.78 -49.29 -37.81
C THR A 1050 -24.32 -49.62 -37.50
N THR A 1051 -23.66 -48.81 -36.66
CA THR A 1051 -22.23 -48.94 -36.36
C THR A 1051 -21.95 -49.83 -35.14
N LEU A 1052 -22.85 -49.85 -34.14
CA LEU A 1052 -22.71 -50.69 -32.95
C LEU A 1052 -23.40 -52.04 -33.11
N SER A 1053 -22.90 -53.07 -32.41
CA SER A 1053 -23.61 -54.34 -32.32
C SER A 1053 -24.96 -54.18 -31.61
N PRO A 1054 -25.99 -54.98 -31.96
CA PRO A 1054 -27.33 -54.85 -31.36
C PRO A 1054 -27.37 -54.82 -29.82
N PRO A 1055 -26.58 -55.64 -29.09
CA PRO A 1055 -26.53 -55.57 -27.63
C PRO A 1055 -25.99 -54.22 -27.11
N ARG A 1056 -24.99 -53.64 -27.78
CA ARG A 1056 -24.37 -52.37 -27.38
C ARG A 1056 -25.27 -51.18 -27.69
N TYR A 1057 -25.90 -51.18 -28.86
CA TYR A 1057 -26.91 -50.17 -29.20
C TYR A 1057 -28.11 -50.26 -28.26
N GLY A 1058 -28.51 -51.47 -27.87
CA GLY A 1058 -29.52 -51.72 -26.83
C GLY A 1058 -29.17 -51.09 -25.49
N ARG A 1059 -27.89 -51.16 -25.06
CA ARG A 1059 -27.43 -50.47 -23.83
C ARG A 1059 -27.51 -48.95 -23.94
N CYS A 1060 -27.10 -48.37 -25.08
CA CYS A 1060 -27.22 -46.93 -25.32
C CYS A 1060 -28.68 -46.47 -25.16
N ARG A 1061 -29.61 -47.20 -25.79
CA ARG A 1061 -31.05 -46.92 -25.71
C ARG A 1061 -31.60 -47.07 -24.29
N ALA A 1062 -31.20 -48.11 -23.57
CA ALA A 1062 -31.62 -48.34 -22.18
C ALA A 1062 -31.11 -47.23 -21.25
N ALA A 1063 -29.84 -46.84 -21.39
CA ALA A 1063 -29.25 -45.74 -20.64
C ALA A 1063 -29.93 -44.40 -20.95
N ALA A 1064 -30.23 -44.12 -22.22
CA ALA A 1064 -30.96 -42.91 -22.62
C ALA A 1064 -32.36 -42.88 -21.99
N ALA A 1065 -33.12 -43.98 -22.06
CA ALA A 1065 -34.45 -44.08 -21.46
C ALA A 1065 -34.42 -43.89 -19.93
N LEU A 1066 -33.38 -44.37 -19.24
CA LEU A 1066 -33.20 -44.13 -17.80
C LEU A 1066 -32.94 -42.65 -17.49
N LEU A 1067 -32.12 -41.97 -18.30
CA LEU A 1067 -31.86 -40.53 -18.15
C LEU A 1067 -33.10 -39.69 -18.45
N GLU A 1068 -33.88 -40.06 -19.48
CA GLU A 1068 -35.16 -39.42 -19.80
C GLU A 1068 -36.18 -39.60 -18.68
N LYS A 1069 -36.28 -40.81 -18.12
CA LYS A 1069 -37.13 -41.07 -16.95
C LYS A 1069 -36.68 -40.26 -15.73
N GLY A 1070 -35.40 -39.95 -15.63
CA GLY A 1070 -34.86 -39.03 -14.64
C GLY A 1070 -35.43 -37.62 -14.80
N GLY A 1071 -35.73 -37.18 -16.02
CA GLY A 1071 -36.22 -35.84 -16.34
C GLY A 1071 -35.29 -35.07 -17.28
N LEU A 1072 -34.28 -35.73 -17.88
CA LEU A 1072 -33.44 -35.10 -18.90
C LEU A 1072 -34.21 -34.99 -20.24
N PRO A 1073 -34.02 -33.91 -21.00
CA PRO A 1073 -34.53 -33.82 -22.36
C PRO A 1073 -34.01 -34.98 -23.23
N THR A 1074 -34.88 -35.58 -24.06
CA THR A 1074 -34.59 -36.72 -24.94
C THR A 1074 -33.26 -36.58 -25.70
N ALA A 1075 -33.02 -35.41 -26.30
CA ALA A 1075 -31.78 -35.17 -27.04
C ALA A 1075 -30.52 -35.20 -26.15
N ALA A 1076 -30.60 -34.65 -24.93
CA ALA A 1076 -29.48 -34.65 -23.99
C ALA A 1076 -29.25 -36.05 -23.40
N ALA A 1077 -30.33 -36.76 -23.06
CA ALA A 1077 -30.28 -38.12 -22.56
C ALA A 1077 -29.67 -39.09 -23.59
N TRP A 1078 -30.08 -39.01 -24.86
CA TRP A 1078 -29.49 -39.78 -25.94
C TRP A 1078 -28.00 -39.49 -26.11
N ARG A 1079 -27.61 -38.21 -26.21
CA ARG A 1079 -26.20 -37.84 -26.35
C ARG A 1079 -25.36 -38.35 -25.18
N LEU A 1080 -25.76 -38.10 -23.93
CA LEU A 1080 -25.01 -38.56 -22.76
C LEU A 1080 -24.91 -40.09 -22.69
N ALA A 1081 -25.98 -40.81 -22.99
CA ALA A 1081 -25.97 -42.26 -23.03
C ALA A 1081 -25.05 -42.81 -24.14
N ALA A 1082 -25.11 -42.21 -25.33
CA ALA A 1082 -24.23 -42.56 -26.45
C ALA A 1082 -22.76 -42.27 -26.13
N LEU A 1083 -22.46 -41.11 -25.54
CA LEU A 1083 -21.10 -40.75 -25.10
C LEU A 1083 -20.57 -41.71 -24.02
N ALA A 1084 -21.45 -42.19 -23.13
CA ALA A 1084 -21.07 -43.14 -22.09
C ALA A 1084 -20.84 -44.58 -22.60
N GLU A 1085 -21.70 -45.07 -23.51
CA GLU A 1085 -21.69 -46.48 -23.94
C GLU A 1085 -20.93 -46.74 -25.25
N ALA A 1086 -20.75 -45.69 -26.05
CA ALA A 1086 -20.08 -45.71 -27.37
C ALA A 1086 -18.98 -44.65 -27.48
N GLY A 1087 -18.46 -44.17 -26.34
CA GLY A 1087 -17.47 -43.11 -26.28
C GLY A 1087 -16.21 -43.41 -27.10
N ALA A 1088 -15.73 -44.66 -27.13
CA ALA A 1088 -14.56 -45.06 -27.91
C ALA A 1088 -14.81 -44.96 -29.43
N GLU A 1089 -15.96 -45.43 -29.92
CA GLU A 1089 -16.32 -45.35 -31.33
C GLU A 1089 -16.58 -43.91 -31.77
N LEU A 1090 -17.26 -43.12 -30.92
CA LEU A 1090 -17.47 -41.70 -31.15
C LEU A 1090 -16.14 -40.95 -31.17
N THR A 1091 -15.22 -41.28 -30.26
CA THR A 1091 -13.86 -40.71 -30.23
C THR A 1091 -13.11 -41.06 -31.50
N ALA A 1092 -13.07 -42.34 -31.89
CA ALA A 1092 -12.38 -42.79 -33.10
C ALA A 1092 -12.97 -42.17 -34.36
N GLY A 1093 -14.30 -42.09 -34.47
CA GLY A 1093 -15.00 -41.48 -35.60
C GLY A 1093 -14.75 -39.97 -35.69
N LEU A 1094 -14.78 -39.27 -34.55
CA LEU A 1094 -14.47 -37.84 -34.49
C LEU A 1094 -13.00 -37.59 -34.85
N LEU A 1095 -12.05 -38.35 -34.28
CA LEU A 1095 -10.62 -38.23 -34.59
C LEU A 1095 -10.32 -38.53 -36.07
N ALA A 1096 -10.97 -39.54 -36.66
CA ALA A 1096 -10.84 -39.83 -38.09
C ALA A 1096 -11.34 -38.66 -38.95
N GLN A 1097 -12.44 -38.03 -38.55
CA GLN A 1097 -12.97 -36.88 -39.27
C GLN A 1097 -12.11 -35.63 -39.09
N LEU A 1098 -11.54 -35.44 -37.89
CA LEU A 1098 -10.56 -34.41 -37.62
C LEU A 1098 -9.31 -34.57 -38.48
N ALA A 1099 -8.77 -35.78 -38.59
CA ALA A 1099 -7.62 -36.09 -39.46
C ALA A 1099 -7.93 -35.80 -40.94
N LYS A 1100 -9.12 -36.22 -41.43
CA LYS A 1100 -9.54 -35.94 -42.81
C LYS A 1100 -9.63 -34.44 -43.10
N THR A 1101 -10.13 -33.67 -42.14
CA THR A 1101 -10.25 -32.20 -42.28
C THR A 1101 -8.87 -31.53 -42.31
N ALA A 1102 -7.90 -32.06 -41.56
CA ALA A 1102 -6.51 -31.59 -41.59
C ALA A 1102 -5.82 -31.87 -42.94
N ASP A 1103 -6.06 -33.04 -43.54
CA ASP A 1103 -5.50 -33.41 -44.86
C ASP A 1103 -6.11 -32.56 -45.99
N GLU A 1104 -7.42 -32.29 -45.97
CA GLU A 1104 -8.08 -31.38 -46.92
C GLU A 1104 -7.54 -29.94 -46.82
N GLY A 1105 -7.16 -29.49 -45.62
CA GLY A 1105 -6.55 -28.18 -45.37
C GLY A 1105 -5.10 -28.08 -45.87
N ARG A 1106 -4.33 -29.17 -45.80
CA ARG A 1106 -2.96 -29.25 -46.36
C ARG A 1106 -2.93 -29.34 -47.88
N SER A 1107 -3.97 -29.90 -48.51
CA SER A 1107 -4.08 -29.96 -49.97
C SER A 1107 -4.54 -28.64 -50.63
N ASN A 1108 -5.02 -27.67 -49.84
CA ASN A 1108 -5.51 -26.36 -50.29
C ASN A 1108 -4.57 -25.19 -49.92
N ARG A 1109 -3.44 -25.47 -49.27
CA ARG A 1109 -2.29 -24.56 -49.09
C ARG A 1109 -1.16 -25.04 -49.98
#